data_AF-A0A432F7Q6-F1
#
_entry.id   AF-A0A432F7Q6-F1
#
_cell.length_a   1.000
_cell.length_b   1.000
_cell.length_c   1.000
_cell.angle_alpha   90.00
_cell.angle_beta   90.00
_cell.angle_gamma   90.00
#
_symmetry.space_group_name_H-M   'P 1'
#
loop_
_entity.id
_entity.type
_entity.pdbx_description
1 polymer ?
#
loop_
_entity_poly.entity_id
_entity_poly.type
_entity_poly.pdbx_seq_one_letter_code
_entity_poly.pdbx_strand_id
1 'polypeptide(L)'
;MPIMKPLFFIAALSIASLSPAEVRAEPRVGAAAVDVTPGFPVRLSGFGFRRAESEGVTQKIWAKALAIDDGQDGPAVLVTVDNLGVPWPMVQIVAKRLQEKTGLAPERFAVTATHTHTAPMLSGVAPTLFGQPIPAAHQQRIDRYTEQLTDGIKQAALEAMRDLQPGRLEWSPGSAGKVGFAKNRRTKGGPVDHDLPVLIARTAKGDIRAIYTSYACHCVTLSNNKVSGDWAGYAQEWLQKNHPGAVALVSIGCGADQNPDSGVTGDNTEAASAQGRQIADEIGRRLKGRMTPITGRLKTTLRQVTLAFGTPPAKAEWERLAKRPDAVGYHARVQLARLARSEALQTRLDYPIQTWHFGDELAMVFLPGEVVVDYSLRLKREFDRDRIWINAYANDAPCYIPSERVLREGGYEGAGAMVYYDRPTKLAAGLEDKIVGEIHRQLPGTFRQKKGTEGTQPKSPEASLRSIRVSPGLRIELVAAEPLVIDPVSINFGPDGKTWVVEMHDYPLGLRGGYEPGGRIVFLEDTDRDGFPDKRTVFLDGLPFPTGVTVWRKGVLVCAAPDILYAEDTDGDGRADIRRVLFSGFATTNYQARVNSLAYGLDGWVHGANGLIGGSIASFAGGELVDIRGRDFRLNPDTGAFETLAGLTQHGRVRDDWGNWFGCDNGTLLRHYPLTDHYLRRNPHFSPPSPGVPAATYPDANRVFPVGQPLERFNDPGHINRVTSGCGLGLYRDRLLGADFYGDAFVCEPVHNLVRRLKLQPRGVTFSAHRPEGETAPEFLTSTDNWFRPAEIRTGDSHRAGWRSLGGGHVSFSRRAPALDSAETLGKNRRSGRQRSRPHLSRAAGRQEGPARSRPHPAQRSRLGQGAGVAQRHAPRTGAPADRLVSGRGGCSRFASLGSYRQPAANARSSHGGVGGVGPLGQARRRLGARRRPLGGSPARHPVE
;
A
#
# COMPACT_ATOMS: atom_id res chain seq x y z
N MET A 1 67.76 -50.53 -14.10
CA MET A 1 66.46 -50.54 -14.80
C MET A 1 65.36 -50.81 -13.79
N PRO A 2 64.16 -50.21 -13.86
CA PRO A 2 63.69 -49.08 -14.68
C PRO A 2 63.27 -47.86 -13.82
N ILE A 3 63.75 -46.64 -14.10
CA ILE A 3 63.12 -45.55 -14.90
C ILE A 3 61.78 -45.03 -14.32
N MET A 4 61.88 -44.02 -13.46
CA MET A 4 60.80 -43.08 -13.08
C MET A 4 60.82 -41.86 -14.03
N LYS A 5 59.66 -41.49 -14.57
CA LYS A 5 59.47 -40.24 -15.35
C LYS A 5 59.16 -39.07 -14.40
N PRO A 6 59.81 -37.90 -14.53
CA PRO A 6 59.45 -36.71 -13.74
C PRO A 6 58.35 -35.88 -14.45
N LEU A 7 57.31 -35.51 -13.70
CA LEU A 7 56.32 -34.49 -14.08
C LEU A 7 56.93 -33.09 -13.85
N PHE A 8 56.92 -32.25 -14.88
CA PHE A 8 57.24 -30.82 -14.79
C PHE A 8 56.07 -30.06 -14.15
N PHE A 9 56.33 -29.37 -13.04
CA PHE A 9 55.46 -28.33 -12.49
C PHE A 9 55.81 -26.98 -13.15
N ILE A 10 54.87 -26.41 -13.91
CA ILE A 10 54.96 -25.02 -14.38
C ILE A 10 54.23 -24.14 -13.36
N ALA A 11 55.00 -23.36 -12.60
CA ALA A 11 54.46 -22.31 -11.74
C ALA A 11 54.12 -21.07 -12.60
N ALA A 12 52.83 -20.81 -12.81
CA ALA A 12 52.37 -19.57 -13.43
C ALA A 12 52.34 -18.45 -12.38
N LEU A 13 53.28 -17.50 -12.49
CA LEU A 13 53.27 -16.25 -11.75
C LEU A 13 52.13 -15.36 -12.29
N SER A 14 51.04 -15.24 -11.55
CA SER A 14 50.01 -14.23 -11.83
C SER A 14 50.48 -12.87 -11.34
N ILE A 15 50.98 -12.02 -12.25
CA ILE A 15 51.18 -10.60 -11.97
C ILE A 15 49.79 -9.97 -11.93
N ALA A 16 49.28 -9.74 -10.71
CA ALA A 16 48.10 -8.93 -10.50
C ALA A 16 48.43 -7.49 -10.89
N SER A 17 47.90 -7.05 -12.02
CA SER A 17 47.86 -5.65 -12.42
C SER A 17 46.97 -4.89 -11.42
N LEU A 18 47.61 -4.32 -10.39
CA LEU A 18 47.01 -3.30 -9.54
C LEU A 18 46.70 -2.08 -10.42
N SER A 19 45.47 -1.98 -10.91
CA SER A 19 44.93 -0.70 -11.35
C SER A 19 45.04 0.27 -10.18
N PRO A 20 45.51 1.52 -10.38
CA PRO A 20 45.49 2.52 -9.32
C PRO A 20 44.04 2.62 -8.82
N ALA A 21 43.82 2.40 -7.53
CA ALA A 21 42.56 2.77 -6.92
C ALA A 21 42.37 4.27 -7.20
N GLU A 22 41.36 4.64 -7.98
CA GLU A 22 40.99 6.04 -8.18
C GLU A 22 40.83 6.66 -6.79
N VAL A 23 41.72 7.57 -6.43
CA VAL A 23 41.62 8.36 -5.21
C VAL A 23 40.39 9.24 -5.39
N ARG A 24 39.23 8.75 -4.96
CA ARG A 24 37.99 9.50 -5.00
C ARG A 24 38.12 10.68 -4.04
N ALA A 25 38.05 11.90 -4.56
CA ALA A 25 38.05 13.09 -3.74
C ALA A 25 36.91 13.04 -2.71
N GLU A 26 37.19 13.45 -1.48
CA GLU A 26 36.20 13.40 -0.40
C GLU A 26 34.98 14.27 -0.73
N PRO A 27 33.75 13.79 -0.50
CA PRO A 27 32.55 14.57 -0.73
C PRO A 27 32.55 15.85 0.12
N ARG A 28 32.03 16.93 -0.45
CA ARG A 28 31.92 18.24 0.20
C ARG A 28 30.49 18.71 0.22
N VAL A 29 30.13 19.39 1.29
CA VAL A 29 28.80 19.98 1.47
C VAL A 29 28.96 21.42 1.94
N GLY A 30 28.08 22.30 1.48
CA GLY A 30 28.04 23.70 1.90
C GLY A 30 26.61 24.19 1.92
N ALA A 31 26.29 25.14 2.79
CA ALA A 31 24.94 25.66 2.91
C ALA A 31 24.89 27.15 3.22
N ALA A 32 23.86 27.83 2.74
CA ALA A 32 23.68 29.26 2.97
C ALA A 32 22.20 29.64 3.09
N ALA A 33 21.95 30.77 3.74
CA ALA A 33 20.63 31.35 3.90
C ALA A 33 20.71 32.86 3.68
N VAL A 34 19.94 33.36 2.73
CA VAL A 34 19.84 34.78 2.39
C VAL A 34 18.44 35.28 2.73
N ASP A 35 18.35 36.34 3.51
CA ASP A 35 17.09 37.01 3.84
C ASP A 35 16.55 37.70 2.58
N VAL A 36 15.35 37.31 2.14
CA VAL A 36 14.68 37.87 0.97
C VAL A 36 13.38 38.57 1.36
N THR A 37 13.25 38.98 2.61
CA THR A 37 12.10 39.74 3.10
C THR A 37 12.10 41.14 2.47
N PRO A 38 10.99 41.61 1.89
CA PRO A 38 10.94 42.95 1.31
C PRO A 38 11.00 44.04 2.40
N GLY A 39 11.79 45.08 2.17
CA GLY A 39 11.83 46.28 3.02
C GLY A 39 10.76 47.33 2.67
N PHE A 40 9.76 46.96 1.86
CA PHE A 40 8.72 47.86 1.34
C PHE A 40 7.40 47.10 1.16
N PRO A 41 6.23 47.79 1.20
CA PRO A 41 4.95 47.16 0.91
C PRO A 41 4.91 46.60 -0.52
N VAL A 42 4.46 45.36 -0.67
CA VAL A 42 4.32 44.71 -1.98
C VAL A 42 3.15 43.76 -1.94
N ARG A 43 2.45 43.57 -3.06
CA ARG A 43 1.30 42.67 -3.13
C ARG A 43 1.73 41.22 -2.86
N LEU A 44 0.95 40.48 -2.07
CA LEU A 44 1.21 39.07 -1.79
C LEU A 44 0.48 38.16 -2.79
N SER A 45 1.10 37.04 -3.16
CA SER A 45 0.54 36.07 -4.11
C SER A 45 -0.12 34.88 -3.41
N GLY A 46 -1.00 34.15 -4.10
CA GLY A 46 -1.75 32.99 -3.59
C GLY A 46 -3.25 33.22 -3.48
N PHE A 47 -3.70 34.23 -2.72
CA PHE A 47 -5.13 34.53 -2.55
C PHE A 47 -5.62 35.70 -3.41
N GLY A 48 -6.51 35.41 -4.38
CA GLY A 48 -7.02 36.42 -5.33
C GLY A 48 -7.89 37.54 -4.74
N PHE A 49 -8.36 37.40 -3.50
CA PHE A 49 -9.08 38.47 -2.80
C PHE A 49 -8.14 39.54 -2.23
N ARG A 50 -6.84 39.28 -2.06
CA ARG A 50 -5.89 40.25 -1.49
C ARG A 50 -5.45 41.27 -2.53
N ARG A 51 -6.24 42.33 -2.66
CA ARG A 51 -6.05 43.35 -3.69
C ARG A 51 -5.20 44.55 -3.22
N ALA A 52 -4.87 44.65 -1.95
CA ALA A 52 -3.95 45.65 -1.40
C ALA A 52 -2.51 45.12 -1.29
N GLU A 53 -1.56 46.01 -1.01
CA GLU A 53 -0.18 45.61 -0.68
C GLU A 53 -0.08 45.08 0.75
N SER A 54 1.01 44.36 1.04
CA SER A 54 1.26 43.78 2.35
C SER A 54 1.23 44.81 3.47
N GLU A 55 0.60 44.46 4.58
CA GLU A 55 0.43 45.28 5.79
C GLU A 55 1.61 45.14 6.78
N GLY A 56 2.55 44.24 6.50
CA GLY A 56 3.72 44.03 7.35
C GLY A 56 4.34 42.65 7.16
N VAL A 57 5.23 42.29 8.08
CA VAL A 57 5.95 41.01 8.11
C VAL A 57 5.69 40.34 9.46
N THR A 58 5.19 39.11 9.45
CA THR A 58 5.02 38.28 10.66
C THR A 58 6.15 37.29 10.83
N GLN A 59 6.81 36.92 9.74
CA GLN A 59 7.94 36.00 9.73
C GLN A 59 8.87 36.34 8.56
N LYS A 60 10.18 36.26 8.78
CA LYS A 60 11.17 36.43 7.70
C LYS A 60 11.03 35.31 6.66
N ILE A 61 11.30 35.66 5.41
CA ILE A 61 11.30 34.72 4.28
C ILE A 61 12.71 34.62 3.68
N TRP A 62 13.08 33.44 3.22
CA TRP A 62 14.46 33.10 2.89
C TRP A 62 14.61 32.50 1.49
N ALA A 63 15.77 32.75 0.89
CA ALA A 63 16.35 31.87 -0.12
C ALA A 63 17.47 31.07 0.54
N LYS A 64 17.37 29.75 0.56
CA LYS A 64 18.33 28.86 1.22
C LYS A 64 18.89 27.87 0.24
N ALA A 65 20.19 27.62 0.30
CA ALA A 65 20.89 26.79 -0.65
C ALA A 65 21.69 25.69 0.04
N LEU A 66 21.74 24.53 -0.61
CA LEU A 66 22.59 23.39 -0.29
C LEU A 66 23.46 23.10 -1.53
N ALA A 67 24.77 23.25 -1.39
CA ALA A 67 25.76 22.84 -2.38
C ALA A 67 26.29 21.45 -2.02
N ILE A 68 26.32 20.55 -3.00
CA ILE A 68 26.76 19.15 -2.89
C ILE A 68 27.82 18.92 -3.94
N ASP A 69 29.00 18.48 -3.54
CA ASP A 69 30.08 18.08 -4.45
C ASP A 69 30.53 16.66 -4.10
N ASP A 70 30.38 15.74 -5.05
CA ASP A 70 30.76 14.33 -4.88
C ASP A 70 32.22 14.05 -5.30
N GLY A 71 32.98 15.11 -5.60
CA GLY A 71 34.40 15.07 -5.95
C GLY A 71 34.67 14.79 -7.43
N GLN A 72 33.64 14.79 -8.29
CA GLN A 72 33.75 14.35 -9.68
C GLN A 72 33.42 15.46 -10.68
N ASP A 73 32.13 15.82 -10.84
CA ASP A 73 31.68 16.77 -11.87
C ASP A 73 31.44 18.19 -11.29
N GLY A 74 32.14 18.53 -10.20
CA GLY A 74 32.00 19.80 -9.46
C GLY A 74 30.79 19.83 -8.52
N PRO A 75 30.38 21.01 -8.02
CA PRO A 75 29.22 21.15 -7.13
C PRO A 75 27.89 21.16 -7.89
N ALA A 76 26.83 20.70 -7.25
CA ALA A 76 25.44 20.90 -7.61
C ALA A 76 24.74 21.69 -6.51
N VAL A 77 23.83 22.58 -6.86
CA VAL A 77 23.21 23.52 -5.92
C VAL A 77 21.69 23.42 -5.97
N LEU A 78 21.11 23.04 -4.84
CA LEU A 78 19.67 23.03 -4.61
C LEU A 78 19.28 24.26 -3.80
N VAL A 79 18.30 25.03 -4.26
CA VAL A 79 17.77 26.20 -3.56
C VAL A 79 16.31 25.99 -3.19
N THR A 80 15.93 26.28 -1.95
CA THR A 80 14.53 26.45 -1.52
C THR A 80 14.23 27.92 -1.31
N VAL A 81 13.10 28.41 -1.80
CA VAL A 81 12.64 29.78 -1.56
C VAL A 81 11.29 29.81 -0.86
N ASP A 82 11.15 30.74 0.08
CA ASP A 82 9.87 31.06 0.71
C ASP A 82 9.05 31.99 -0.20
N ASN A 83 8.50 31.43 -1.28
CA ASN A 83 7.63 32.12 -2.22
C ASN A 83 6.54 31.20 -2.77
N LEU A 84 5.55 31.74 -3.49
CA LEU A 84 4.50 30.95 -4.14
C LEU A 84 5.09 30.03 -5.23
N GLY A 85 6.08 30.50 -5.97
CA GLY A 85 6.73 29.75 -7.04
C GLY A 85 7.77 30.63 -7.74
N VAL A 86 8.73 30.02 -8.43
CA VAL A 86 9.75 30.76 -9.20
C VAL A 86 9.53 30.47 -10.68
N PRO A 87 9.33 31.48 -11.54
CA PRO A 87 9.03 31.24 -12.94
C PRO A 87 10.30 30.83 -13.72
N TRP A 88 10.15 29.99 -14.75
CA TRP A 88 11.28 29.47 -15.52
C TRP A 88 12.28 30.52 -16.03
N PRO A 89 11.84 31.67 -16.59
CA PRO A 89 12.78 32.70 -17.06
C PRO A 89 13.69 33.22 -15.94
N MET A 90 13.18 33.33 -14.71
CA MET A 90 13.96 33.76 -13.55
C MET A 90 15.00 32.70 -13.17
N VAL A 91 14.63 31.41 -13.18
CA VAL A 91 15.58 30.30 -12.95
C VAL A 91 16.66 30.28 -14.03
N GLN A 92 16.31 30.48 -15.30
CA GLN A 92 17.27 30.56 -16.40
C GLN A 92 18.24 31.73 -16.25
N ILE A 93 17.75 32.91 -15.82
CA ILE A 93 18.61 34.08 -15.56
C ILE A 93 19.63 33.74 -14.46
N VAL A 94 19.19 33.12 -13.36
CA VAL A 94 20.10 32.73 -12.28
C VAL A 94 21.08 31.66 -12.74
N ALA A 95 20.61 30.61 -13.41
CA ALA A 95 21.46 29.54 -13.93
C ALA A 95 22.54 30.08 -14.88
N LYS A 96 22.17 30.97 -15.80
CA LYS A 96 23.11 31.65 -16.70
C LYS A 96 24.15 32.46 -15.93
N ARG A 97 23.72 33.29 -14.96
CA ARG A 97 24.62 34.10 -14.12
C ARG A 97 25.57 33.23 -13.28
N LEU A 98 25.11 32.08 -12.79
CA LEU A 98 25.94 31.11 -12.06
C LEU A 98 26.93 30.41 -12.99
N GLN A 99 26.50 29.99 -14.17
CA GLN A 99 27.36 29.38 -15.19
C GLN A 99 28.47 30.33 -15.61
N GLU A 100 28.14 31.58 -15.94
CA GLU A 100 29.12 32.61 -16.32
C GLU A 100 30.13 32.90 -15.21
N LYS A 101 29.71 32.85 -13.94
CA LYS A 101 30.55 33.18 -12.79
C LYS A 101 31.37 32.02 -12.23
N THR A 102 30.87 30.79 -12.34
CA THR A 102 31.42 29.62 -11.62
C THR A 102 31.60 28.37 -12.49
N GLY A 103 31.09 28.37 -13.72
CA GLY A 103 31.05 27.17 -14.57
C GLY A 103 29.95 26.16 -14.21
N LEU A 104 29.09 26.45 -13.22
CA LEU A 104 28.00 25.55 -12.81
C LEU A 104 27.05 25.25 -13.98
N ALA A 105 26.98 23.98 -14.38
CA ALA A 105 26.09 23.54 -15.45
C ALA A 105 24.61 23.72 -15.04
N PRO A 106 23.71 24.16 -15.96
CA PRO A 106 22.30 24.38 -15.65
C PRO A 106 21.59 23.16 -15.04
N GLU A 107 21.91 21.95 -15.51
CA GLU A 107 21.36 20.69 -14.97
C GLU A 107 21.84 20.37 -13.54
N ARG A 108 22.87 21.05 -13.03
CA ARG A 108 23.37 20.96 -11.65
C ARG A 108 22.83 22.06 -10.74
N PHE A 109 21.85 22.84 -11.21
CA PHE A 109 21.16 23.86 -10.42
C PHE A 109 19.66 23.54 -10.39
N ALA A 110 19.08 23.49 -9.19
CA ALA A 110 17.64 23.25 -9.00
C ALA A 110 17.07 24.27 -8.02
N VAL A 111 15.88 24.80 -8.30
CA VAL A 111 15.18 25.74 -7.41
C VAL A 111 13.81 25.15 -7.07
N THR A 112 13.43 25.18 -5.80
CA THR A 112 12.12 24.75 -5.31
C THR A 112 11.49 25.84 -4.47
N ALA A 113 10.16 25.88 -4.40
CA ALA A 113 9.43 26.85 -3.59
C ALA A 113 8.65 26.16 -2.46
N THR A 114 8.45 26.85 -1.34
CA THR A 114 7.54 26.42 -0.26
C THR A 114 6.08 26.59 -0.63
N HIS A 115 5.78 27.27 -1.74
CA HIS A 115 4.43 27.60 -2.16
C HIS A 115 3.63 28.33 -1.08
N THR A 116 4.31 29.21 -0.31
CA THR A 116 3.64 30.04 0.69
C THR A 116 2.71 31.05 0.02
N HIS A 117 1.46 31.06 0.46
CA HIS A 117 0.47 32.06 0.06
C HIS A 117 0.64 33.39 0.81
N THR A 118 1.71 33.60 1.57
CA THR A 118 1.97 34.87 2.27
C THR A 118 3.30 35.48 1.89
N ALA A 119 3.82 35.20 0.68
CA ALA A 119 5.01 35.85 0.15
C ALA A 119 4.67 36.89 -0.94
N PRO A 120 5.57 37.86 -1.18
CA PRO A 120 5.40 38.82 -2.27
C PRO A 120 5.21 38.16 -3.63
N MET A 121 4.33 38.75 -4.44
CA MET A 121 4.11 38.33 -5.82
C MET A 121 5.36 38.54 -6.65
N LEU A 122 5.62 37.61 -7.57
CA LEU A 122 6.64 37.72 -8.59
C LEU A 122 6.01 37.97 -9.96
N SER A 123 6.71 38.74 -10.79
CA SER A 123 6.32 38.92 -12.18
C SER A 123 6.39 37.59 -12.94
N GLY A 124 5.31 37.28 -13.66
CA GLY A 124 5.18 36.04 -14.43
C GLY A 124 4.60 34.84 -13.66
N VAL A 125 4.31 34.97 -12.36
CA VAL A 125 3.62 33.92 -11.58
C VAL A 125 2.19 34.35 -11.30
N ALA A 126 1.22 33.55 -11.75
CA ALA A 126 -0.21 33.80 -11.62
C ALA A 126 -0.65 35.26 -11.95
N PRO A 127 -0.32 35.78 -13.16
CA PRO A 127 -0.43 37.22 -13.46
C PRO A 127 -1.87 37.75 -13.45
N THR A 128 -2.88 36.89 -13.58
CA THR A 128 -4.31 37.25 -13.57
C THR A 128 -5.01 36.93 -12.25
N LEU A 129 -4.26 36.56 -11.20
CA LEU A 129 -4.75 36.11 -9.89
C LEU A 129 -5.88 36.97 -9.30
N PHE A 130 -5.76 38.29 -9.38
CA PHE A 130 -6.68 39.22 -8.71
C PHE A 130 -7.98 39.50 -9.47
N GLY A 131 -8.11 39.00 -10.70
CA GLY A 131 -9.27 39.25 -11.55
C GLY A 131 -9.47 40.73 -11.95
N GLN A 132 -8.42 41.54 -11.86
CA GLN A 132 -8.40 42.94 -12.25
C GLN A 132 -6.95 43.40 -12.52
N PRO A 133 -6.74 44.50 -13.27
CA PRO A 133 -5.41 45.06 -13.47
C PRO A 133 -4.69 45.36 -12.15
N ILE A 134 -3.39 45.12 -12.14
CA ILE A 134 -2.50 45.55 -11.05
C ILE A 134 -2.21 47.06 -11.26
N PRO A 135 -2.40 47.91 -10.25
CA PRO A 135 -2.01 49.32 -10.35
C PRO A 135 -0.52 49.46 -10.69
N ALA A 136 -0.15 50.41 -11.55
CA ALA A 136 1.23 50.57 -12.03
C ALA A 136 2.26 50.69 -10.89
N ALA A 137 1.93 51.43 -9.82
CA ALA A 137 2.80 51.55 -8.65
C ALA A 137 3.03 50.22 -7.92
N HIS A 138 2.01 49.34 -7.87
CA HIS A 138 2.14 48.02 -7.27
C HIS A 138 2.98 47.11 -8.18
N GLN A 139 2.78 47.20 -9.50
CA GLN A 139 3.57 46.44 -10.48
C GLN A 139 5.06 46.78 -10.40
N GLN A 140 5.43 48.06 -10.29
CA GLN A 140 6.82 48.48 -10.10
C GLN A 140 7.47 47.86 -8.85
N ARG A 141 6.71 47.71 -7.75
CA ARG A 141 7.19 47.07 -6.52
C ARG A 141 7.29 45.55 -6.65
N ILE A 142 6.40 44.92 -7.41
CA ILE A 142 6.48 43.50 -7.78
C ILE A 142 7.72 43.24 -8.65
N ASP A 143 8.00 44.09 -9.64
CA ASP A 143 9.18 43.98 -10.50
C ASP A 143 10.46 44.15 -9.69
N ARG A 144 10.53 45.19 -8.84
CA ARG A 144 11.64 45.39 -7.91
C ARG A 144 11.87 44.17 -7.01
N TYR A 145 10.81 43.58 -6.46
CA TYR A 145 10.95 42.39 -5.63
C TYR A 145 11.39 41.16 -6.43
N THR A 146 10.93 41.04 -7.68
CA THR A 146 11.36 39.96 -8.58
C THR A 146 12.86 40.01 -8.82
N GLU A 147 13.42 41.20 -9.05
CA GLU A 147 14.87 41.42 -9.15
C GLU A 147 15.59 41.10 -7.83
N GLN A 148 15.06 41.59 -6.70
CA GLN A 148 15.62 41.32 -5.36
C GLN A 148 15.71 39.80 -5.10
N LEU A 149 14.64 39.04 -5.36
CA LEU A 149 14.65 37.60 -5.16
C LEU A 149 15.57 36.89 -6.17
N THR A 150 15.64 37.36 -7.42
CA THR A 150 16.57 36.83 -8.43
C THR A 150 18.02 36.92 -7.94
N ASP A 151 18.40 38.07 -7.37
CA ASP A 151 19.72 38.24 -6.79
C ASP A 151 19.91 37.47 -5.49
N GLY A 152 18.87 37.35 -4.66
CA GLY A 152 18.90 36.53 -3.44
C GLY A 152 19.13 35.04 -3.71
N ILE A 153 18.46 34.45 -4.71
CA ILE A 153 18.69 33.05 -5.13
C ILE A 153 20.13 32.86 -5.60
N LYS A 154 20.61 33.77 -6.47
CA LYS A 154 22.00 33.75 -6.96
C LYS A 154 23.00 33.85 -5.79
N GLN A 155 22.75 34.76 -4.85
CA GLN A 155 23.61 34.96 -3.68
C GLN A 155 23.64 33.72 -2.79
N ALA A 156 22.49 33.13 -2.46
CA ALA A 156 22.41 31.92 -1.66
C ALA A 156 23.19 30.77 -2.31
N ALA A 157 23.05 30.59 -3.62
CA ALA A 157 23.81 29.59 -4.36
C ALA A 157 25.32 29.82 -4.30
N LEU A 158 25.78 31.05 -4.53
CA LEU A 158 27.20 31.41 -4.45
C LEU A 158 27.78 31.24 -3.04
N GLU A 159 27.02 31.61 -2.01
CA GLU A 159 27.44 31.46 -0.62
C GLU A 159 27.50 29.99 -0.18
N ALA A 160 26.55 29.16 -0.59
CA ALA A 160 26.59 27.73 -0.32
C ALA A 160 27.79 27.05 -1.00
N MET A 161 28.15 27.48 -2.22
CA MET A 161 29.35 26.98 -2.90
C MET A 161 30.65 27.46 -2.20
N ARG A 162 30.68 28.69 -1.66
CA ARG A 162 31.83 29.17 -0.87
C ARG A 162 31.97 28.43 0.46
N ASP A 163 30.88 27.93 1.02
CA ASP A 163 30.83 27.15 2.25
C ASP A 163 31.15 25.66 2.07
N LEU A 164 31.49 25.21 0.84
CA LEU A 164 31.85 23.82 0.57
C LEU A 164 33.05 23.38 1.42
N GLN A 165 32.79 22.39 2.27
CA GLN A 165 33.78 21.79 3.17
C GLN A 165 33.62 20.27 3.20
N PRO A 166 34.66 19.50 3.57
CA PRO A 166 34.57 18.05 3.69
C PRO A 166 33.40 17.62 4.57
N GLY A 167 32.62 16.65 4.09
CA GLY A 167 31.40 16.23 4.75
C GLY A 167 30.77 15.02 4.09
N ARG A 168 29.56 14.65 4.55
CA ARG A 168 28.83 13.51 3.99
C ARG A 168 27.34 13.81 3.91
N LEU A 169 26.67 13.06 3.07
CA LEU A 169 25.22 13.04 2.96
C LEU A 169 24.67 11.75 3.56
N GLU A 170 23.55 11.87 4.24
CA GLU A 170 22.74 10.74 4.69
C GLU A 170 21.26 11.09 4.54
N TRP A 171 20.43 10.10 4.26
CA TRP A 171 19.02 10.35 4.00
C TRP A 171 18.11 9.28 4.60
N SER A 172 16.83 9.61 4.68
CA SER A 172 15.77 8.74 5.15
C SER A 172 14.63 8.75 4.13
N PRO A 173 14.13 7.58 3.68
CA PRO A 173 12.98 7.52 2.79
C PRO A 173 11.74 8.09 3.47
N GLY A 174 10.86 8.68 2.66
CA GLY A 174 9.69 9.37 3.17
C GLY A 174 8.65 8.43 3.76
N SER A 175 8.57 7.18 3.29
CA SER A 175 7.74 6.08 3.83
C SER A 175 7.97 5.83 5.33
N ALA A 176 9.10 6.27 5.84
CA ALA A 176 9.51 6.06 7.22
C ALA A 176 9.12 7.24 8.15
N GLY A 177 8.62 8.33 7.57
CA GLY A 177 8.08 9.51 8.25
C GLY A 177 6.64 9.32 8.75
N LYS A 178 6.24 10.11 9.76
CA LYS A 178 4.89 10.12 10.33
C LYS A 178 4.38 11.55 10.53
N VAL A 179 3.85 12.16 9.47
CA VAL A 179 3.20 13.48 9.51
C VAL A 179 1.82 13.36 8.89
N GLY A 180 0.80 13.93 9.56
CA GLY A 180 -0.60 13.63 9.27
C GLY A 180 -1.48 14.81 8.87
N PHE A 181 -0.97 16.04 8.86
CA PHE A 181 -1.83 17.23 8.70
C PHE A 181 -2.24 17.52 7.25
N ALA A 182 -1.71 16.81 6.24
CA ALA A 182 -2.12 17.03 4.85
C ALA A 182 -3.45 16.33 4.58
N LYS A 183 -4.34 16.96 3.81
CA LYS A 183 -5.64 16.39 3.48
C LYS A 183 -6.06 16.75 2.07
N ASN A 184 -6.59 15.75 1.37
CA ASN A 184 -7.13 15.95 0.03
C ASN A 184 -8.33 16.90 0.10
N ARG A 185 -8.24 18.03 -0.61
CA ARG A 185 -9.27 19.07 -0.62
C ARG A 185 -10.33 18.86 -1.70
N ARG A 186 -10.10 17.93 -2.64
CA ARG A 186 -11.02 17.61 -3.74
C ARG A 186 -12.08 16.58 -3.33
N THR A 187 -11.68 15.56 -2.59
CA THR A 187 -12.56 14.45 -2.22
C THR A 187 -12.27 14.00 -0.80
N LYS A 188 -13.33 13.82 0.01
CA LYS A 188 -13.19 13.30 1.38
C LYS A 188 -12.61 11.89 1.32
N GLY A 189 -11.45 11.68 1.95
CA GLY A 189 -10.72 10.42 1.89
C GLY A 189 -10.02 10.16 0.55
N GLY A 190 -9.89 11.20 -0.29
CA GLY A 190 -9.10 11.12 -1.53
C GLY A 190 -7.61 10.89 -1.27
N PRO A 191 -6.82 10.65 -2.32
CA PRO A 191 -5.41 10.31 -2.17
C PRO A 191 -4.60 11.42 -1.48
N VAL A 192 -3.68 11.03 -0.61
CA VAL A 192 -2.75 11.92 0.12
C VAL A 192 -1.37 11.27 0.13
N ASP A 193 -0.32 12.08 0.06
CA ASP A 193 1.05 11.63 0.25
C ASP A 193 1.59 12.19 1.57
N HIS A 194 1.66 11.32 2.58
CA HIS A 194 2.16 11.67 3.92
C HIS A 194 3.66 11.40 4.09
N ASP A 195 4.35 10.99 3.03
CA ASP A 195 5.78 10.70 3.10
C ASP A 195 6.57 11.97 3.44
N LEU A 196 7.53 11.85 4.36
CA LEU A 196 8.42 12.93 4.79
C LEU A 196 9.89 12.54 4.54
N PRO A 197 10.39 12.65 3.29
CA PRO A 197 11.78 12.37 2.98
C PRO A 197 12.69 13.42 3.61
N VAL A 198 13.84 12.98 4.12
CA VAL A 198 14.81 13.84 4.83
C VAL A 198 16.21 13.56 4.31
N LEU A 199 16.90 14.60 3.87
CA LEU A 199 18.34 14.59 3.55
C LEU A 199 19.08 15.45 4.56
N ILE A 200 20.17 14.91 5.10
CA ILE A 200 21.03 15.55 6.07
C ILE A 200 22.42 15.68 5.45
N ALA A 201 22.94 16.91 5.44
CA ALA A 201 24.34 17.17 5.14
C ALA A 201 25.10 17.36 6.45
N ARG A 202 26.14 16.55 6.67
CA ARG A 202 27.00 16.64 7.84
C ARG A 202 28.40 17.13 7.47
N THR A 203 28.99 17.93 8.33
CA THR A 203 30.42 18.26 8.24
C THR A 203 31.27 17.03 8.58
N ALA A 204 32.58 17.08 8.30
CA ALA A 204 33.52 16.04 8.71
C ALA A 204 33.50 15.76 10.23
N LYS A 205 33.17 16.76 11.06
CA LYS A 205 33.03 16.62 12.52
C LYS A 205 31.74 15.91 12.95
N GLY A 206 30.80 15.71 12.02
CA GLY A 206 29.50 15.08 12.27
C GLY A 206 28.36 16.05 12.57
N ASP A 207 28.64 17.35 12.68
CA ASP A 207 27.64 18.40 12.87
C ASP A 207 26.68 18.48 11.68
N ILE A 208 25.40 18.75 11.92
CA ILE A 208 24.41 18.91 10.86
C ILE A 208 24.58 20.31 10.24
N ARG A 209 25.07 20.38 9.00
CA ARG A 209 25.23 21.64 8.26
C ARG A 209 23.95 22.06 7.55
N ALA A 210 23.21 21.10 7.01
CA ALA A 210 21.93 21.35 6.37
C ALA A 210 20.95 20.20 6.58
N ILE A 211 19.67 20.58 6.63
CA ILE A 211 18.53 19.65 6.66
C ILE A 211 17.65 20.03 5.47
N TYR A 212 17.43 19.10 4.55
CA TYR A 212 16.47 19.26 3.47
C TYR A 212 15.31 18.29 3.64
N THR A 213 14.08 18.78 3.53
CA THR A 213 12.86 17.98 3.61
C THR A 213 11.78 18.56 2.70
N SER A 214 10.81 17.74 2.34
CA SER A 214 9.61 18.19 1.64
C SER A 214 8.35 17.55 2.18
N TYR A 215 7.21 18.23 2.09
CA TYR A 215 5.92 17.66 2.46
C TYR A 215 4.83 18.06 1.46
N ALA A 216 3.97 17.12 1.06
CA ALA A 216 2.99 17.32 -0.01
C ALA A 216 1.73 18.04 0.49
N CYS A 217 1.86 19.33 0.82
CA CYS A 217 0.78 20.16 1.33
C CYS A 217 0.95 21.62 0.91
N HIS A 218 -0.14 22.30 0.57
CA HIS A 218 -0.10 23.75 0.38
C HIS A 218 0.31 24.49 1.67
N CYS A 219 1.08 25.57 1.54
CA CYS A 219 1.34 26.56 2.59
C CYS A 219 0.25 27.63 2.58
N VAL A 220 -0.93 27.26 3.09
CA VAL A 220 -2.16 28.07 3.10
C VAL A 220 -2.77 28.20 4.50
N THR A 221 -2.06 27.81 5.55
CA THR A 221 -2.59 27.89 6.91
C THR A 221 -2.87 29.35 7.27
N LEU A 222 -2.04 30.27 6.79
CA LEU A 222 -2.20 31.71 6.92
C LEU A 222 -2.80 32.32 5.64
N SER A 223 -3.69 33.30 5.80
CA SER A 223 -4.29 34.07 4.71
C SER A 223 -4.39 35.56 4.99
N ASN A 224 -3.81 36.03 6.09
CA ASN A 224 -3.65 37.45 6.35
C ASN A 224 -2.77 38.12 5.27
N ASN A 225 -2.77 39.44 5.26
CA ASN A 225 -2.03 40.22 4.26
C ASN A 225 -0.65 40.64 4.79
N LYS A 226 0.06 39.74 5.47
CA LYS A 226 1.39 39.95 6.05
C LYS A 226 2.37 38.90 5.54
N VAL A 227 3.65 39.27 5.41
CA VAL A 227 4.69 38.39 4.89
C VAL A 227 5.03 37.27 5.88
N SER A 228 4.99 36.01 5.43
CA SER A 228 5.37 34.82 6.20
C SER A 228 5.69 33.61 5.30
N GLY A 229 6.55 32.71 5.80
CA GLY A 229 6.80 31.40 5.19
C GLY A 229 5.73 30.34 5.48
N ASP A 230 4.66 30.68 6.20
CA ASP A 230 3.58 29.76 6.62
C ASP A 230 4.15 28.56 7.42
N TRP A 231 3.48 27.41 7.45
CA TRP A 231 3.95 26.24 8.19
C TRP A 231 5.35 25.77 7.77
N ALA A 232 5.75 25.98 6.51
CA ALA A 232 7.09 25.64 6.03
C ALA A 232 8.15 26.56 6.64
N GLY A 233 7.89 27.86 6.73
CA GLY A 233 8.75 28.82 7.43
C GLY A 233 8.90 28.47 8.91
N TYR A 234 7.80 28.13 9.58
CA TYR A 234 7.87 27.68 10.98
C TYR A 234 8.58 26.32 11.13
N ALA A 235 8.44 25.40 10.18
CA ALA A 235 9.22 24.15 10.18
C ALA A 235 10.73 24.43 10.13
N GLN A 236 11.15 25.39 9.30
CA GLN A 236 12.54 25.82 9.23
C GLN A 236 13.02 26.40 10.57
N GLU A 237 12.22 27.26 11.21
CA GLU A 237 12.56 27.84 12.53
C GLU A 237 12.69 26.77 13.61
N TRP A 238 11.75 25.83 13.70
CA TRP A 238 11.80 24.73 14.65
C TRP A 238 13.01 23.81 14.41
N LEU A 239 13.32 23.49 13.15
CA LEU A 239 14.49 22.69 12.79
C LEU A 239 15.79 23.39 13.20
N GLN A 240 15.93 24.69 12.92
CA GLN A 240 17.13 25.45 13.28
C GLN A 240 17.24 25.70 14.79
N LYS A 241 16.11 25.81 15.49
CA LYS A 241 16.07 25.85 16.96
C LYS A 241 16.55 24.54 17.56
N ASN A 242 16.14 23.40 16.99
CA ASN A 242 16.52 22.07 17.47
C ASN A 242 17.95 21.68 17.05
N HIS A 243 18.46 22.25 15.96
CA HIS A 243 19.79 22.01 15.41
C HIS A 243 20.51 23.33 15.11
N PRO A 244 21.04 24.02 16.15
CA PRO A 244 21.77 25.27 15.96
C PRO A 244 22.93 25.09 14.97
N GLY A 245 23.04 26.01 14.01
CA GLY A 245 24.06 25.97 12.95
C GLY A 245 23.64 25.25 11.66
N ALA A 246 22.55 24.48 11.68
CA ALA A 246 21.98 23.89 10.47
C ALA A 246 21.25 24.95 9.63
N VAL A 247 21.35 24.87 8.31
CA VAL A 247 20.44 25.55 7.39
C VAL A 247 19.28 24.59 7.09
N ALA A 248 18.06 24.96 7.47
CA ALA A 248 16.87 24.15 7.20
C ALA A 248 16.21 24.59 5.89
N LEU A 249 16.21 23.69 4.90
CA LEU A 249 15.59 23.83 3.59
C LEU A 249 14.28 23.02 3.58
N VAL A 250 13.17 23.66 3.25
CA VAL A 250 11.85 23.02 3.15
C VAL A 250 11.27 23.30 1.77
N SER A 251 10.77 22.28 1.08
CA SER A 251 10.04 22.39 -0.18
C SER A 251 8.71 21.65 -0.13
N ILE A 252 7.91 21.76 -1.20
CA ILE A 252 6.62 21.08 -1.29
C ILE A 252 6.71 19.90 -2.27
N GLY A 253 6.16 18.76 -1.83
CA GLY A 253 5.99 17.57 -2.69
C GLY A 253 4.79 17.71 -3.64
N CYS A 254 4.42 16.64 -4.36
CA CYS A 254 3.20 16.65 -5.17
C CYS A 254 1.95 16.71 -4.29
N GLY A 255 1.51 17.92 -3.95
CA GLY A 255 0.42 18.18 -3.00
C GLY A 255 -0.53 19.28 -3.48
N ALA A 256 -0.64 19.49 -4.80
CA ALA A 256 -1.44 20.59 -5.33
C ALA A 256 -2.94 20.46 -5.02
N ASP A 257 -3.41 19.26 -4.75
CA ASP A 257 -4.78 18.96 -4.31
C ASP A 257 -4.90 18.73 -2.79
N GLN A 258 -3.89 19.15 -2.02
CA GLN A 258 -3.77 18.94 -0.58
C GLN A 258 -3.70 20.27 0.16
N ASN A 259 -4.56 20.42 1.18
CA ASN A 259 -4.49 21.51 2.15
C ASN A 259 -4.14 20.95 3.53
N PRO A 260 -3.69 21.82 4.46
CA PRO A 260 -3.64 21.46 5.87
C PRO A 260 -5.05 21.10 6.38
N ASP A 261 -5.14 20.14 7.29
CA ASP A 261 -6.38 19.68 7.90
C ASP A 261 -7.05 20.75 8.77
N SER A 262 -6.26 21.70 9.28
CA SER A 262 -6.73 22.95 9.90
C SER A 262 -7.52 23.84 8.93
N GLY A 263 -7.33 23.64 7.63
CA GLY A 263 -7.77 24.58 6.60
C GLY A 263 -6.99 25.90 6.64
N VAL A 264 -7.59 26.92 6.04
CA VAL A 264 -7.09 28.30 6.02
C VAL A 264 -7.57 29.01 7.29
N THR A 265 -6.65 29.48 8.13
CA THR A 265 -6.93 29.92 9.51
C THR A 265 -6.71 31.42 9.75
N GLY A 266 -6.60 32.23 8.70
CA GLY A 266 -6.43 33.68 8.84
C GLY A 266 -5.02 34.05 9.28
N ASP A 267 -4.86 34.61 10.48
CA ASP A 267 -3.59 35.03 11.07
C ASP A 267 -3.14 34.13 12.23
N ASN A 268 -3.71 32.93 12.37
CA ASN A 268 -3.36 31.98 13.42
C ASN A 268 -1.98 31.35 13.21
N THR A 269 -0.95 32.11 13.60
CA THR A 269 0.45 31.68 13.57
C THR A 269 0.73 30.48 14.46
N GLU A 270 -0.06 30.23 15.50
CA GLU A 270 0.07 29.05 16.36
C GLU A 270 -0.26 27.77 15.60
N ALA A 271 -1.30 27.78 14.74
CA ALA A 271 -1.65 26.64 13.90
C ALA A 271 -0.54 26.31 12.88
N ALA A 272 -0.02 27.34 12.19
CA ALA A 272 1.09 27.18 11.26
C ALA A 272 2.37 26.69 11.97
N SER A 273 2.64 27.22 13.16
CA SER A 273 3.78 26.80 13.98
C SER A 273 3.63 25.37 14.50
N ALA A 274 2.44 24.93 14.89
CA ALA A 274 2.17 23.56 15.33
C ALA A 274 2.42 22.54 14.19
N GLN A 275 1.98 22.86 12.97
CA GLN A 275 2.26 22.05 11.78
C GLN A 275 3.76 22.00 11.46
N GLY A 276 4.44 23.15 11.52
CA GLY A 276 5.90 23.21 11.37
C GLY A 276 6.65 22.42 12.44
N ARG A 277 6.17 22.46 13.69
CA ARG A 277 6.72 21.67 14.80
C ARG A 277 6.51 20.17 14.59
N GLN A 278 5.37 19.74 14.04
CA GLN A 278 5.14 18.33 13.72
C GLN A 278 6.19 17.79 12.74
N ILE A 279 6.57 18.56 11.73
CA ILE A 279 7.67 18.24 10.81
C ILE A 279 9.00 18.12 11.58
N ALA A 280 9.33 19.13 12.39
CA ALA A 280 10.59 19.17 13.12
C ALA A 280 10.74 18.06 14.17
N ASP A 281 9.68 17.76 14.92
CA ASP A 281 9.63 16.69 15.91
C ASP A 281 9.81 15.32 15.24
N GLU A 282 9.16 15.11 14.09
CA GLU A 282 9.31 13.88 13.33
C GLU A 282 10.74 13.73 12.78
N ILE A 283 11.34 14.78 12.22
CA ILE A 283 12.74 14.77 11.80
C ILE A 283 13.66 14.49 12.98
N GLY A 284 13.43 15.12 14.14
CA GLY A 284 14.17 14.84 15.37
C GLY A 284 14.07 13.38 15.82
N ARG A 285 12.91 12.74 15.62
CA ARG A 285 12.73 11.29 15.85
C ARG A 285 13.51 10.47 14.83
N ARG A 286 13.51 10.84 13.55
CA ARG A 286 14.24 10.15 12.46
C ARG A 286 15.75 10.17 12.70
N LEU A 287 16.29 11.31 13.11
CA LEU A 287 17.72 11.50 13.39
C LEU A 287 18.27 10.62 14.52
N LYS A 288 17.41 10.12 15.42
CA LYS A 288 17.77 9.13 16.45
C LYS A 288 17.82 7.69 15.92
N GLY A 289 17.25 7.44 14.75
CA GLY A 289 17.23 6.14 14.09
C GLY A 289 18.34 5.99 13.06
N ARG A 290 18.23 4.92 12.24
CA ARG A 290 19.17 4.68 11.15
C ARG A 290 18.89 5.64 9.98
N MET A 291 19.91 6.43 9.61
CA MET A 291 19.98 7.18 8.36
C MET A 291 20.82 6.38 7.36
N THR A 292 20.46 6.43 6.08
CA THR A 292 21.19 5.74 5.00
C THR A 292 22.26 6.68 4.45
N PRO A 293 23.57 6.35 4.57
CA PRO A 293 24.61 7.14 3.93
C PRO A 293 24.43 7.20 2.41
N ILE A 294 24.75 8.34 1.81
CA ILE A 294 24.80 8.49 0.35
C ILE A 294 26.26 8.53 -0.06
N THR A 295 26.66 7.52 -0.84
CA THR A 295 28.02 7.33 -1.35
C THR A 295 28.08 7.21 -2.86
N GLY A 296 26.94 7.06 -3.54
CA GLY A 296 26.88 6.99 -5.00
C GLY A 296 27.34 8.29 -5.68
N ARG A 297 27.83 8.18 -6.93
CA ARG A 297 28.17 9.34 -7.78
C ARG A 297 26.89 10.12 -8.12
N LEU A 298 26.95 11.45 -8.01
CA LEU A 298 25.87 12.35 -8.39
C LEU A 298 25.83 12.51 -9.90
N LYS A 299 24.70 12.12 -10.49
CA LYS A 299 24.38 12.41 -11.89
C LYS A 299 23.12 13.25 -11.97
N THR A 300 23.16 14.30 -12.76
CA THR A 300 22.04 15.20 -12.96
C THR A 300 21.60 15.21 -14.42
N THR A 301 20.32 15.44 -14.67
CA THR A 301 19.75 15.54 -16.01
C THR A 301 18.61 16.56 -15.99
N LEU A 302 18.57 17.43 -16.99
CA LEU A 302 17.51 18.42 -17.21
C LEU A 302 17.05 18.31 -18.65
N ARG A 303 15.75 18.09 -18.86
CA ARG A 303 15.12 18.04 -20.19
C ARG A 303 13.78 18.75 -20.18
N GLN A 304 13.50 19.52 -21.23
CA GLN A 304 12.20 20.09 -21.46
C GLN A 304 11.34 19.15 -22.28
N VAL A 305 10.13 18.86 -21.80
CA VAL A 305 9.09 18.17 -22.56
C VAL A 305 7.98 19.14 -22.94
N THR A 306 7.39 18.96 -24.11
CA THR A 306 6.29 19.83 -24.56
C THR A 306 4.95 19.22 -24.16
N LEU A 307 4.20 19.94 -23.32
CA LEU A 307 2.83 19.62 -22.94
C LEU A 307 1.87 20.44 -23.78
N ALA A 308 0.90 19.80 -24.43
CA ALA A 308 -0.09 20.51 -25.23
C ALA A 308 -1.20 21.06 -24.33
N PHE A 309 -1.72 22.24 -24.67
CA PHE A 309 -3.03 22.67 -24.19
C PHE A 309 -4.14 22.04 -25.06
N GLY A 310 -5.34 21.98 -24.51
CA GLY A 310 -6.54 21.63 -25.29
C GLY A 310 -6.88 22.70 -26.32
N THR A 311 -8.07 22.60 -26.92
CA THR A 311 -8.56 23.64 -27.84
C THR A 311 -8.95 24.90 -27.04
N PRO A 312 -8.39 26.07 -27.35
CA PRO A 312 -8.84 27.33 -26.75
C PRO A 312 -10.30 27.64 -27.12
N PRO A 313 -11.04 28.36 -26.26
CA PRO A 313 -12.35 28.91 -26.61
C PRO A 313 -12.32 29.73 -27.90
N ALA A 314 -13.38 29.65 -28.69
CA ALA A 314 -13.57 30.51 -29.86
C ALA A 314 -13.74 31.98 -29.43
N LYS A 315 -13.45 32.92 -30.34
CA LYS A 315 -13.55 34.36 -30.06
C LYS A 315 -14.91 34.78 -29.47
N ALA A 316 -16.02 34.27 -30.02
CA ALA A 316 -17.36 34.57 -29.52
C ALA A 316 -17.58 34.10 -28.07
N GLU A 317 -16.97 32.98 -27.68
CA GLU A 317 -17.02 32.49 -26.31
C GLU A 317 -16.18 33.36 -25.37
N TRP A 318 -15.01 33.81 -25.81
CA TRP A 318 -14.22 34.79 -25.06
C TRP A 318 -14.98 36.11 -24.86
N GLU A 319 -15.67 36.63 -25.89
CA GLU A 319 -16.51 37.83 -25.80
C GLU A 319 -17.68 37.64 -24.82
N ARG A 320 -18.25 36.43 -24.75
CA ARG A 320 -19.28 36.09 -23.76
C ARG A 320 -18.70 36.05 -22.35
N LEU A 321 -17.58 35.36 -22.14
CA LEU A 321 -16.91 35.26 -20.84
C LEU A 321 -16.42 36.62 -20.34
N ALA A 322 -15.95 37.49 -21.23
CA ALA A 322 -15.46 38.83 -20.93
C ALA A 322 -16.50 39.75 -20.27
N LYS A 323 -17.80 39.42 -20.36
CA LYS A 323 -18.88 40.15 -19.68
C LYS A 323 -18.97 39.83 -18.18
N ARG A 324 -18.33 38.76 -17.71
CA ARG A 324 -18.33 38.40 -16.29
C ARG A 324 -17.55 39.42 -15.45
N PRO A 325 -18.01 39.73 -14.23
CA PRO A 325 -17.34 40.68 -13.34
C PRO A 325 -16.22 40.05 -12.49
N ASP A 326 -15.89 38.78 -12.72
CA ASP A 326 -14.94 38.00 -11.91
C ASP A 326 -13.62 37.73 -12.64
N ALA A 327 -12.76 36.92 -12.02
CA ALA A 327 -11.45 36.55 -12.58
C ALA A 327 -11.56 35.85 -13.95
N VAL A 328 -12.62 35.09 -14.19
CA VAL A 328 -12.88 34.46 -15.49
C VAL A 328 -13.10 35.53 -16.55
N GLY A 329 -13.92 36.54 -16.26
CA GLY A 329 -14.15 37.64 -17.18
C GLY A 329 -12.91 38.50 -17.42
N TYR A 330 -12.11 38.75 -16.38
CA TYR A 330 -10.85 39.46 -16.52
C TYR A 330 -9.85 38.71 -17.40
N HIS A 331 -9.65 37.42 -17.15
CA HIS A 331 -8.83 36.57 -17.99
C HIS A 331 -9.30 36.55 -19.45
N ALA A 332 -10.61 36.44 -19.69
CA ALA A 332 -11.16 36.52 -21.05
C ALA A 332 -10.85 37.86 -21.75
N ARG A 333 -10.92 38.99 -21.03
CA ARG A 333 -10.52 40.31 -21.56
C ARG A 333 -9.01 40.36 -21.88
N VAL A 334 -8.17 39.74 -21.05
CA VAL A 334 -6.72 39.62 -21.32
C VAL A 334 -6.48 38.82 -22.60
N GLN A 335 -7.14 37.67 -22.78
CA GLN A 335 -6.99 36.86 -24.00
C GLN A 335 -7.52 37.57 -25.25
N LEU A 336 -8.65 38.28 -25.17
CA LEU A 336 -9.17 39.11 -26.27
C LEU A 336 -8.20 40.24 -26.63
N ALA A 337 -7.59 40.89 -25.64
CA ALA A 337 -6.61 41.94 -25.88
C ALA A 337 -5.36 41.40 -26.61
N ARG A 338 -4.92 40.18 -26.31
CA ARG A 338 -3.85 39.49 -27.08
C ARG A 338 -4.23 39.27 -28.53
N LEU A 339 -5.42 38.71 -28.76
CA LEU A 339 -5.94 38.48 -30.11
C LEU A 339 -6.09 39.79 -30.90
N ALA A 340 -6.48 40.89 -30.24
CA ALA A 340 -6.58 42.21 -30.86
C ALA A 340 -5.21 42.78 -31.28
N ARG A 341 -4.12 42.36 -30.63
CA ARG A 341 -2.73 42.69 -31.02
C ARG A 341 -2.12 41.68 -32.00
N SER A 342 -2.93 40.78 -32.58
CA SER A 342 -2.47 39.69 -33.46
C SER A 342 -1.47 38.72 -32.81
N GLU A 343 -1.49 38.61 -31.48
CA GLU A 343 -0.68 37.64 -30.75
C GLU A 343 -1.35 36.26 -30.74
N ALA A 344 -0.58 35.21 -30.98
CA ALA A 344 -1.09 33.84 -30.90
C ALA A 344 -1.37 33.44 -29.44
N LEU A 345 -2.50 32.77 -29.20
CA LEU A 345 -2.77 32.14 -27.89
C LEU A 345 -1.82 30.96 -27.67
N GLN A 346 -1.39 30.78 -26.42
CA GLN A 346 -0.50 29.70 -26.05
C GLN A 346 -1.15 28.32 -26.31
N THR A 347 -0.53 27.50 -27.15
CA THR A 347 -1.01 26.13 -27.48
C THR A 347 -0.18 25.03 -26.82
N ARG A 348 0.97 25.38 -26.24
CA ARG A 348 1.86 24.44 -25.55
C ARG A 348 2.56 25.07 -24.34
N LEU A 349 2.98 24.22 -23.41
CA LEU A 349 3.81 24.52 -22.27
C LEU A 349 5.12 23.73 -22.37
N ASP A 350 6.25 24.42 -22.34
CA ASP A 350 7.57 23.78 -22.28
C ASP A 350 7.90 23.50 -20.81
N TYR A 351 8.04 22.23 -20.45
CA TYR A 351 8.01 21.73 -19.08
C TYR A 351 9.38 21.13 -18.68
N PRO A 352 10.24 21.87 -17.94
CA PRO A 352 11.59 21.45 -17.58
C PRO A 352 11.60 20.40 -16.46
N ILE A 353 11.74 19.12 -16.81
CA ILE A 353 11.89 18.01 -15.84
C ILE A 353 13.37 17.82 -15.54
N GLN A 354 13.71 17.80 -14.26
CA GLN A 354 15.07 17.55 -13.79
C GLN A 354 15.10 16.37 -12.83
N THR A 355 16.12 15.53 -12.95
CA THR A 355 16.41 14.46 -11.98
C THR A 355 17.85 14.49 -11.53
N TRP A 356 18.07 14.23 -10.24
CA TRP A 356 19.39 13.99 -9.66
C TRP A 356 19.39 12.58 -9.08
N HIS A 357 20.41 11.77 -9.32
CA HIS A 357 20.54 10.48 -8.65
C HIS A 357 21.96 10.22 -8.17
N PHE A 358 22.08 9.54 -7.04
CA PHE A 358 23.33 9.18 -6.38
C PHE A 358 23.56 7.69 -6.52
N GLY A 359 24.27 7.27 -7.57
CA GLY A 359 24.36 5.86 -7.95
C GLY A 359 22.97 5.24 -8.05
N ASP A 360 22.76 4.15 -7.31
CA ASP A 360 21.48 3.45 -7.17
C ASP A 360 20.81 3.68 -5.79
N GLU A 361 21.30 4.62 -4.98
CA GLU A 361 20.89 4.78 -3.58
C GLU A 361 19.71 5.73 -3.39
N LEU A 362 19.70 6.85 -4.13
CA LEU A 362 18.66 7.88 -4.07
C LEU A 362 18.49 8.54 -5.45
N ALA A 363 17.25 8.66 -5.90
CA ALA A 363 16.83 9.48 -7.01
C ALA A 363 15.90 10.61 -6.53
N MET A 364 16.20 11.84 -6.90
CA MET A 364 15.39 13.03 -6.67
C MET A 364 14.83 13.51 -8.01
N VAL A 365 13.53 13.78 -8.05
CA VAL A 365 12.81 14.27 -9.23
C VAL A 365 12.28 15.66 -8.91
N PHE A 366 12.48 16.61 -9.81
CA PHE A 366 12.06 18.00 -9.68
C PHE A 366 11.07 18.32 -10.80
N LEU A 367 9.80 18.50 -10.40
CA LEU A 367 8.69 18.75 -11.32
C LEU A 367 8.18 20.19 -11.21
N PRO A 368 8.03 20.89 -12.35
CA PRO A 368 7.43 22.20 -12.39
C PRO A 368 5.95 22.27 -12.03
N GLY A 369 5.53 23.40 -11.46
CA GLY A 369 4.14 23.74 -11.25
C GLY A 369 3.49 23.08 -10.03
N GLU A 370 2.18 23.28 -9.93
CA GLU A 370 1.38 22.69 -8.87
C GLU A 370 1.00 21.26 -9.26
N VAL A 371 1.88 20.32 -8.96
CA VAL A 371 1.70 18.91 -9.31
C VAL A 371 0.79 18.20 -8.30
N VAL A 372 -0.28 17.58 -8.79
CA VAL A 372 -1.22 16.81 -7.95
C VAL A 372 -0.60 15.51 -7.44
N VAL A 373 -1.14 15.00 -6.33
CA VAL A 373 -0.60 13.85 -5.58
C VAL A 373 -0.42 12.56 -6.40
N ASP A 374 -1.25 12.38 -7.43
CA ASP A 374 -1.25 11.17 -8.26
C ASP A 374 0.12 10.88 -8.89
N TYR A 375 0.89 11.92 -9.26
CA TYR A 375 2.22 11.75 -9.84
C TYR A 375 3.17 11.10 -8.84
N SER A 376 3.20 11.58 -7.59
CA SER A 376 4.03 11.00 -6.54
C SER A 376 3.63 9.55 -6.27
N LEU A 377 2.32 9.28 -6.13
CA LEU A 377 1.82 7.93 -5.88
C LEU A 377 2.13 6.97 -7.03
N ARG A 378 2.00 7.42 -8.28
CA ARG A 378 2.33 6.63 -9.47
C ARG A 378 3.82 6.35 -9.54
N LEU A 379 4.66 7.35 -9.38
CA LEU A 379 6.12 7.18 -9.41
C LEU A 379 6.60 6.26 -8.29
N LYS A 380 6.02 6.32 -7.09
CA LYS A 380 6.34 5.39 -5.99
C LYS A 380 5.85 3.95 -6.21
N ARG A 381 4.89 3.73 -7.12
CA ARG A 381 4.47 2.40 -7.58
C ARG A 381 5.35 1.86 -8.71
N GLU A 382 5.87 2.74 -9.56
CA GLU A 382 6.68 2.35 -10.72
C GLU A 382 8.19 2.30 -10.40
N PHE A 383 8.64 3.06 -9.41
CA PHE A 383 10.00 3.13 -8.89
C PHE A 383 10.06 2.71 -7.42
N ASP A 384 11.22 2.27 -6.99
CA ASP A 384 11.50 1.89 -5.61
C ASP A 384 11.18 3.06 -4.67
N ARG A 385 10.06 2.94 -3.94
CA ARG A 385 9.53 3.99 -3.05
C ARG A 385 10.55 4.41 -2.01
N ASP A 386 11.42 3.50 -1.59
CA ASP A 386 12.43 3.76 -0.57
C ASP A 386 13.72 4.32 -1.17
N ARG A 387 13.76 4.61 -2.48
CA ARG A 387 14.90 5.21 -3.19
C ARG A 387 14.52 6.35 -4.14
N ILE A 388 13.26 6.79 -4.16
CA ILE A 388 12.80 7.92 -4.99
C ILE A 388 12.15 9.02 -4.15
N TRP A 389 12.47 10.26 -4.48
CA TRP A 389 11.93 11.48 -3.87
C TRP A 389 11.43 12.43 -4.96
N ILE A 390 10.13 12.73 -4.96
CA ILE A 390 9.49 13.63 -5.92
C ILE A 390 9.21 15.00 -5.27
N ASN A 391 9.73 16.06 -5.88
CA ASN A 391 9.50 17.45 -5.53
C ASN A 391 8.62 18.12 -6.59
N ALA A 392 7.65 18.91 -6.15
CA ALA A 392 6.86 19.79 -7.01
C ALA A 392 7.35 21.24 -6.86
N TYR A 393 6.70 22.18 -7.56
CA TYR A 393 7.03 23.60 -7.49
C TYR A 393 8.51 23.87 -7.77
N ALA A 394 9.10 23.06 -8.64
CA ALA A 394 10.53 23.06 -8.92
C ALA A 394 10.82 23.63 -10.30
N ASN A 395 11.78 24.55 -10.38
CA ASN A 395 12.30 25.23 -11.56
C ASN A 395 11.31 26.14 -12.30
N ASP A 396 10.01 25.85 -12.27
CA ASP A 396 8.97 26.69 -12.85
C ASP A 396 7.64 26.54 -12.09
N ALA A 397 6.77 27.54 -12.19
CA ALA A 397 5.43 27.54 -11.60
C ALA A 397 4.36 27.95 -12.65
N PRO A 398 4.20 27.18 -13.74
CA PRO A 398 3.44 27.65 -14.89
C PRO A 398 1.93 27.58 -14.71
N CYS A 399 1.44 26.58 -13.97
CA CYS A 399 0.03 26.34 -13.60
C CYS A 399 -0.08 25.05 -12.77
N TYR A 400 -1.31 24.61 -12.49
CA TYR A 400 -1.60 23.26 -12.00
C TYR A 400 -1.27 22.21 -13.06
N ILE A 401 -0.67 21.10 -12.61
CA ILE A 401 -0.32 19.94 -13.42
C ILE A 401 -1.21 18.77 -12.98
N PRO A 402 -2.37 18.56 -13.63
CA PRO A 402 -3.29 17.50 -13.28
C PRO A 402 -2.80 16.13 -13.79
N SER A 403 -3.25 15.06 -13.12
CA SER A 403 -3.19 13.70 -13.64
C SER A 403 -4.31 13.45 -14.66
N GLU A 404 -4.28 12.33 -15.37
CA GLU A 404 -5.38 11.93 -16.26
C GLU A 404 -6.69 11.72 -15.48
N ARG A 405 -6.60 11.31 -14.21
CA ARG A 405 -7.76 11.24 -13.31
C ARG A 405 -8.32 12.64 -13.04
N VAL A 406 -7.48 13.56 -12.57
CA VAL A 406 -7.91 14.94 -12.22
C VAL A 406 -8.38 15.72 -13.45
N LEU A 407 -7.78 15.49 -14.63
CA LEU A 407 -8.25 16.06 -15.89
C LEU A 407 -9.67 15.61 -16.26
N ARG A 408 -10.00 14.33 -16.06
CA ARG A 408 -11.33 13.77 -16.32
C ARG A 408 -12.36 14.28 -15.32
N GLU A 409 -12.00 14.34 -14.04
CA GLU A 409 -12.84 14.90 -12.98
C GLU A 409 -13.11 16.40 -13.17
N GLY A 410 -12.15 17.13 -13.74
CA GLY A 410 -12.21 18.58 -13.87
C GLY A 410 -12.07 19.29 -12.51
N GLY A 411 -12.82 20.37 -12.33
CA GLY A 411 -12.72 21.22 -11.14
C GLY A 411 -11.52 22.17 -11.16
N TYR A 412 -11.10 22.64 -9.99
CA TYR A 412 -10.09 23.69 -9.85
C TYR A 412 -8.73 23.28 -10.43
N GLU A 413 -8.14 22.20 -9.92
CA GLU A 413 -6.82 21.69 -10.34
C GLU A 413 -6.83 21.12 -11.76
N GLY A 414 -7.96 20.58 -12.22
CA GLY A 414 -8.09 19.95 -13.54
C GLY A 414 -8.30 20.92 -14.70
N ALA A 415 -8.88 22.10 -14.44
CA ALA A 415 -9.18 23.08 -15.49
C ALA A 415 -9.38 24.51 -14.98
N GLY A 416 -10.09 24.67 -13.86
CA GLY A 416 -10.57 25.98 -13.40
C GLY A 416 -9.47 26.98 -13.05
N ALA A 417 -8.35 26.50 -12.50
CA ALA A 417 -7.26 27.35 -12.04
C ALA A 417 -6.45 28.02 -13.17
N MET A 418 -6.60 27.55 -14.42
CA MET A 418 -5.91 28.09 -15.61
C MET A 418 -6.13 29.59 -15.77
N VAL A 419 -7.27 30.11 -15.31
CA VAL A 419 -7.62 31.53 -15.38
C VAL A 419 -6.72 32.43 -14.56
N TYR A 420 -6.09 31.93 -13.49
CA TYR A 420 -5.18 32.71 -12.63
C TYR A 420 -3.74 32.69 -13.14
N TYR A 421 -3.40 31.63 -13.85
CA TYR A 421 -2.11 31.42 -14.51
C TYR A 421 -2.06 31.92 -15.94
N ASP A 422 -3.13 32.61 -16.38
CA ASP A 422 -3.23 33.20 -17.70
C ASP A 422 -3.03 32.17 -18.83
N ARG A 423 -3.60 30.98 -18.63
CA ARG A 423 -3.58 29.88 -19.61
C ARG A 423 -4.92 29.85 -20.36
N PRO A 424 -4.91 29.80 -21.71
CA PRO A 424 -6.12 29.96 -22.50
C PRO A 424 -7.10 28.79 -22.34
N THR A 425 -6.64 27.61 -21.93
CA THR A 425 -7.46 26.42 -21.69
C THR A 425 -6.69 25.41 -20.83
N LYS A 426 -7.33 24.30 -20.47
CA LYS A 426 -6.70 23.20 -19.71
C LYS A 426 -5.63 22.47 -20.52
N LEU A 427 -4.72 21.79 -19.84
CA LEU A 427 -3.77 20.88 -20.46
C LEU A 427 -4.50 19.72 -21.15
N ALA A 428 -3.95 19.24 -22.26
CA ALA A 428 -4.49 18.11 -23.00
C ALA A 428 -4.17 16.77 -22.31
N ALA A 429 -5.02 15.77 -22.55
CA ALA A 429 -4.79 14.40 -22.07
C ALA A 429 -3.50 13.80 -22.65
N GLY A 430 -2.95 12.82 -21.94
CA GLY A 430 -1.66 12.20 -22.23
C GLY A 430 -0.46 12.99 -21.69
N LEU A 431 -0.68 14.02 -20.86
CA LEU A 431 0.44 14.73 -20.22
C LEU A 431 1.11 13.88 -19.15
N GLU A 432 0.34 13.05 -18.45
CA GLU A 432 0.85 12.29 -17.30
C GLU A 432 1.90 11.28 -17.76
N ASP A 433 1.57 10.52 -18.82
CA ASP A 433 2.48 9.55 -19.43
C ASP A 433 3.70 10.20 -20.08
N LYS A 434 3.58 11.43 -20.58
CA LYS A 434 4.73 12.18 -21.13
C LYS A 434 5.71 12.55 -20.02
N ILE A 435 5.21 13.04 -18.89
CA ILE A 435 6.02 13.42 -17.73
C ILE A 435 6.65 12.17 -17.11
N VAL A 436 5.85 11.15 -16.80
CA VAL A 436 6.33 9.89 -16.20
C VAL A 436 7.29 9.16 -17.13
N GLY A 437 6.97 9.11 -18.42
CA GLY A 437 7.84 8.51 -19.44
C GLY A 437 9.19 9.22 -19.59
N GLU A 438 9.25 10.54 -19.40
CA GLU A 438 10.53 11.25 -19.34
C GLU A 438 11.33 10.91 -18.08
N ILE A 439 10.69 10.81 -16.92
CA ILE A 439 11.37 10.38 -15.68
C ILE A 439 11.97 8.98 -15.84
N HIS A 440 11.25 8.05 -16.47
CA HIS A 440 11.78 6.72 -16.83
C HIS A 440 12.97 6.74 -17.79
N ARG A 441 13.10 7.78 -18.62
CA ARG A 441 14.26 7.96 -19.51
C ARG A 441 15.46 8.55 -18.77
N GLN A 442 15.23 9.43 -17.80
CA GLN A 442 16.31 10.06 -17.04
C GLN A 442 16.88 9.15 -15.95
N LEU A 443 16.06 8.28 -15.35
CA LEU A 443 16.49 7.39 -14.27
C LEU A 443 16.93 6.00 -14.75
N PRO A 444 18.01 5.43 -14.18
CA PRO A 444 18.42 4.05 -14.44
C PRO A 444 17.34 3.01 -14.11
N GLY A 445 17.36 1.89 -14.83
CA GLY A 445 16.42 0.78 -14.62
C GLY A 445 16.50 0.13 -13.23
N THR A 446 17.62 0.31 -12.52
CA THR A 446 17.86 -0.15 -11.14
C THR A 446 16.93 0.50 -10.11
N PHE A 447 16.36 1.68 -10.40
CA PHE A 447 15.36 2.33 -9.54
C PHE A 447 13.94 1.81 -9.80
N ARG A 448 13.69 1.01 -10.84
CA ARG A 448 12.34 0.52 -11.12
C ARG A 448 11.89 -0.49 -10.07
N GLN A 449 10.60 -0.47 -9.71
CA GLN A 449 10.03 -1.53 -8.88
C GLN A 449 10.14 -2.87 -9.60
N LYS A 450 10.42 -3.92 -8.82
CA LYS A 450 10.24 -5.30 -9.29
C LYS A 450 8.73 -5.57 -9.40
N LYS A 451 8.27 -6.04 -10.57
CA LYS A 451 6.86 -6.36 -10.81
C LYS A 451 6.35 -7.39 -9.78
N GLY A 452 5.11 -7.22 -9.29
CA GLY A 452 4.41 -8.18 -8.42
C GLY A 452 4.27 -7.82 -6.94
N THR A 453 4.81 -6.68 -6.49
CA THR A 453 4.79 -6.28 -5.05
C THR A 453 3.85 -5.14 -4.70
N GLU A 454 3.17 -4.54 -5.70
CA GLU A 454 2.34 -3.33 -5.58
C GLU A 454 3.00 -2.17 -4.81
N GLY A 455 4.34 -2.12 -4.79
CA GLY A 455 5.11 -1.09 -4.09
C GLY A 455 5.34 -1.34 -2.59
N THR A 456 5.03 -2.54 -2.07
CA THR A 456 5.36 -2.93 -0.68
C THR A 456 6.49 -3.95 -0.65
N GLN A 457 7.58 -3.65 0.06
CA GLN A 457 8.65 -4.63 0.32
C GLN A 457 8.33 -5.42 1.60
N PRO A 458 8.75 -6.69 1.70
CA PRO A 458 8.64 -7.44 2.95
C PRO A 458 9.44 -6.75 4.06
N LYS A 459 8.84 -6.63 5.25
CA LYS A 459 9.52 -6.12 6.45
C LYS A 459 10.51 -7.15 6.98
N SER A 460 11.56 -6.70 7.71
CA SER A 460 12.36 -7.63 8.53
C SER A 460 11.47 -8.36 9.56
N PRO A 461 11.85 -9.54 10.06
CA PRO A 461 11.10 -10.24 11.11
C PRO A 461 10.70 -9.36 12.29
N GLU A 462 11.62 -8.55 12.80
CA GLU A 462 11.39 -7.67 13.95
C GLU A 462 10.46 -6.51 13.58
N ALA A 463 10.56 -5.98 12.36
CA ALA A 463 9.68 -4.92 11.87
C ALA A 463 8.25 -5.44 11.60
N SER A 464 8.13 -6.67 11.11
CA SER A 464 6.85 -7.36 10.96
C SER A 464 6.20 -7.63 12.32
N LEU A 465 6.96 -8.15 13.29
CA LEU A 465 6.49 -8.38 14.67
C LEU A 465 5.94 -7.10 15.32
N ARG A 466 6.64 -5.96 15.18
CA ARG A 466 6.18 -4.64 15.67
C ARG A 466 4.90 -4.14 14.99
N SER A 467 4.53 -4.72 13.86
CA SER A 467 3.33 -4.36 13.10
C SER A 467 2.09 -5.16 13.53
N ILE A 468 2.28 -6.20 14.36
CA ILE A 468 1.23 -7.07 14.89
C ILE A 468 0.67 -6.49 16.20
N ARG A 469 -0.65 -6.60 16.36
CA ARG A 469 -1.39 -6.33 17.59
C ARG A 469 -2.11 -7.61 17.99
N VAL A 470 -2.16 -7.88 19.29
CA VAL A 470 -2.86 -9.01 19.91
C VAL A 470 -3.83 -8.51 20.97
N SER A 471 -4.83 -9.32 21.31
CA SER A 471 -5.77 -9.02 22.39
C SER A 471 -5.06 -8.67 23.71
N PRO A 472 -5.63 -7.76 24.53
CA PRO A 472 -5.03 -7.38 25.82
C PRO A 472 -4.73 -8.58 26.71
N GLY A 473 -3.61 -8.52 27.43
CA GLY A 473 -3.14 -9.61 28.31
C GLY A 473 -2.33 -10.69 27.61
N LEU A 474 -2.20 -10.63 26.29
CA LEU A 474 -1.37 -11.55 25.51
C LEU A 474 -0.10 -10.87 24.99
N ARG A 475 0.93 -11.69 24.76
CA ARG A 475 2.18 -11.31 24.12
C ARG A 475 2.41 -12.20 22.91
N ILE A 476 2.94 -11.62 21.84
CA ILE A 476 3.43 -12.36 20.68
C ILE A 476 4.96 -12.36 20.69
N GLU A 477 5.57 -13.49 20.35
CA GLU A 477 7.01 -13.69 20.25
C GLU A 477 7.37 -14.29 18.89
N LEU A 478 8.52 -13.87 18.34
CA LEU A 478 9.06 -14.46 17.12
C LEU A 478 9.88 -15.69 17.51
N VAL A 479 9.37 -16.88 17.18
CA VAL A 479 10.02 -18.16 17.54
C VAL A 479 11.07 -18.59 16.50
N ALA A 480 10.76 -18.45 15.22
CA ALA A 480 11.67 -18.76 14.12
C ALA A 480 11.41 -17.85 12.92
N ALA A 481 12.46 -17.55 12.16
CA ALA A 481 12.42 -16.81 10.90
C ALA A 481 13.52 -17.35 9.97
N GLU A 482 13.64 -16.81 8.76
CA GLU A 482 14.76 -17.16 7.89
C GLU A 482 16.10 -16.86 8.59
N PRO A 483 17.10 -17.77 8.50
CA PRO A 483 17.16 -18.95 7.64
C PRO A 483 16.63 -20.26 8.26
N LEU A 484 16.11 -20.24 9.49
CA LEU A 484 15.62 -21.45 10.19
C LEU A 484 14.36 -22.02 9.53
N VAL A 485 13.49 -21.17 9.00
CA VAL A 485 12.26 -21.59 8.33
C VAL A 485 11.96 -20.69 7.14
N ILE A 486 11.51 -21.28 6.02
CA ILE A 486 11.23 -20.56 4.77
C ILE A 486 9.90 -21.04 4.18
N ASP A 487 8.97 -20.12 3.91
CA ASP A 487 7.62 -20.40 3.37
C ASP A 487 6.86 -21.55 4.09
N PRO A 488 6.73 -21.49 5.43
CA PRO A 488 6.07 -22.54 6.19
C PRO A 488 4.55 -22.50 6.04
N VAL A 489 3.95 -23.67 5.75
CA VAL A 489 2.51 -23.82 5.51
C VAL A 489 1.83 -24.80 6.46
N SER A 490 2.60 -25.68 7.11
CA SER A 490 2.10 -26.51 8.20
C SER A 490 3.20 -26.82 9.23
N ILE A 491 2.81 -27.02 10.49
CA ILE A 491 3.68 -27.36 11.62
C ILE A 491 3.11 -28.51 12.46
N ASN A 492 3.98 -29.30 13.08
CA ASN A 492 3.61 -30.32 14.06
C ASN A 492 4.70 -30.48 15.13
N PHE A 493 4.30 -30.64 16.39
CA PHE A 493 5.22 -30.85 17.50
C PHE A 493 5.37 -32.35 17.78
N GLY A 494 6.61 -32.84 17.77
CA GLY A 494 6.92 -34.23 18.09
C GLY A 494 7.20 -34.44 19.58
N PRO A 495 6.95 -35.65 20.11
CA PRO A 495 7.30 -36.00 21.50
C PRO A 495 8.82 -36.05 21.73
N ASP A 496 9.61 -36.06 20.67
CA ASP A 496 11.06 -35.89 20.67
C ASP A 496 11.50 -34.43 20.95
N GLY A 497 10.56 -33.49 21.00
CA GLY A 497 10.80 -32.06 21.17
C GLY A 497 11.17 -31.34 19.88
N LYS A 498 11.09 -32.01 18.73
CA LYS A 498 11.32 -31.38 17.42
C LYS A 498 10.05 -30.67 16.95
N THR A 499 10.25 -29.52 16.30
CA THR A 499 9.17 -28.86 15.56
C THR A 499 9.29 -29.20 14.08
N TRP A 500 8.36 -30.01 13.57
CA TRP A 500 8.29 -30.41 12.18
C TRP A 500 7.56 -29.35 11.37
N VAL A 501 8.09 -28.98 10.21
CA VAL A 501 7.58 -27.90 9.38
C VAL A 501 7.54 -28.31 7.92
N VAL A 502 6.42 -28.02 7.26
CA VAL A 502 6.27 -28.08 5.80
C VAL A 502 6.65 -26.74 5.20
N GLU A 503 7.65 -26.73 4.34
CA GLU A 503 8.04 -25.58 3.51
C GLU A 503 7.50 -25.79 2.08
N MET A 504 6.74 -24.83 1.53
CA MET A 504 6.14 -24.95 0.19
C MET A 504 6.72 -23.92 -0.80
N HIS A 505 8.00 -24.08 -1.15
CA HIS A 505 8.77 -23.14 -2.00
C HIS A 505 8.28 -23.08 -3.45
N ASP A 506 7.60 -24.14 -3.89
CA ASP A 506 7.06 -24.30 -5.24
C ASP A 506 5.70 -23.63 -5.44
N TYR A 507 5.07 -23.09 -4.40
CA TYR A 507 3.79 -22.40 -4.57
C TYR A 507 3.92 -21.04 -5.28
N PRO A 508 3.03 -20.69 -6.24
CA PRO A 508 1.99 -21.52 -6.85
C PRO A 508 2.39 -22.14 -8.21
N LEU A 509 3.59 -21.84 -8.73
CA LEU A 509 3.96 -22.12 -10.13
C LEU A 509 5.01 -23.23 -10.32
N GLY A 510 5.63 -23.73 -9.25
CA GLY A 510 6.87 -24.51 -9.26
C GLY A 510 8.09 -23.63 -8.99
N LEU A 511 9.22 -24.23 -8.59
CA LEU A 511 10.47 -23.49 -8.28
C LEU A 511 10.93 -22.57 -9.41
N ARG A 512 10.83 -23.03 -10.67
CA ARG A 512 11.20 -22.27 -11.87
C ARG A 512 10.05 -22.14 -12.88
N GLY A 513 8.81 -22.33 -12.41
CA GLY A 513 7.64 -22.52 -13.27
C GLY A 513 7.47 -23.98 -13.71
N GLY A 514 6.39 -24.27 -14.44
CA GLY A 514 6.16 -25.61 -15.00
C GLY A 514 5.87 -26.71 -13.97
N TYR A 515 5.45 -26.36 -12.75
CA TYR A 515 5.15 -27.31 -11.66
C TYR A 515 6.37 -28.10 -11.15
N GLU A 516 7.59 -27.58 -11.31
CA GLU A 516 8.80 -28.17 -10.72
C GLU A 516 8.66 -28.27 -9.18
N PRO A 517 8.73 -29.48 -8.59
CA PRO A 517 8.63 -29.69 -7.14
C PRO A 517 9.74 -28.98 -6.37
N GLY A 518 9.37 -28.36 -5.26
CA GLY A 518 10.31 -27.64 -4.39
C GLY A 518 9.98 -27.70 -2.92
N GLY A 519 8.89 -28.36 -2.56
CA GLY A 519 8.49 -28.52 -1.18
C GLY A 519 9.44 -29.38 -0.36
N ARG A 520 9.49 -29.11 0.93
CA ARG A 520 10.36 -29.78 1.90
C ARG A 520 9.65 -30.03 3.22
N ILE A 521 10.12 -31.06 3.92
CA ILE A 521 9.90 -31.25 5.34
C ILE A 521 11.22 -30.94 6.04
N VAL A 522 11.16 -30.02 6.99
CA VAL A 522 12.28 -29.70 7.87
C VAL A 522 11.86 -29.95 9.31
N PHE A 523 12.82 -30.19 10.18
CA PHE A 523 12.59 -30.10 11.62
C PHE A 523 13.53 -29.09 12.26
N LEU A 524 13.01 -28.42 13.29
CA LEU A 524 13.74 -27.46 14.09
C LEU A 524 14.00 -28.04 15.47
N GLU A 525 15.21 -27.80 15.97
CA GLU A 525 15.68 -28.24 17.27
C GLU A 525 16.11 -27.02 18.09
N ASP A 526 15.87 -27.09 19.38
CA ASP A 526 16.35 -26.16 20.40
C ASP A 526 17.47 -26.88 21.16
N THR A 527 18.73 -26.58 20.80
CA THR A 527 19.90 -27.31 21.30
C THR A 527 20.40 -26.78 22.64
N ASP A 528 20.13 -25.52 22.98
CA ASP A 528 20.50 -24.90 24.26
C ASP A 528 19.38 -24.92 25.32
N ARG A 529 18.17 -25.34 24.92
CA ARG A 529 16.97 -25.49 25.75
C ARG A 529 16.43 -24.16 26.28
N ASP A 530 16.67 -23.05 25.57
CA ASP A 530 16.14 -21.73 25.92
C ASP A 530 14.68 -21.51 25.47
N GLY A 531 14.17 -22.45 24.67
CA GLY A 531 12.81 -22.47 24.12
C GLY A 531 12.65 -21.88 22.73
N PHE A 532 13.74 -21.44 22.10
CA PHE A 532 13.79 -20.97 20.73
C PHE A 532 14.63 -21.95 19.90
N PRO A 533 14.08 -22.51 18.80
CA PRO A 533 14.88 -23.36 17.94
C PRO A 533 16.07 -22.59 17.36
N ASP A 534 17.26 -23.16 17.47
CA ASP A 534 18.54 -22.61 17.02
C ASP A 534 19.15 -23.43 15.88
N LYS A 535 18.63 -24.65 15.65
CA LYS A 535 19.08 -25.56 14.61
C LYS A 535 17.93 -25.98 13.70
N ARG A 536 18.25 -26.07 12.40
CA ARG A 536 17.36 -26.53 11.33
C ARG A 536 17.98 -27.74 10.64
N THR A 537 17.18 -28.74 10.30
CA THR A 537 17.59 -29.86 9.45
C THR A 537 16.55 -30.13 8.37
N VAL A 538 17.00 -30.28 7.12
CA VAL A 538 16.14 -30.69 6.00
C VAL A 538 16.02 -32.21 6.04
N PHE A 539 14.83 -32.70 6.38
CA PHE A 539 14.55 -34.13 6.56
C PHE A 539 14.16 -34.80 5.24
N LEU A 540 13.33 -34.13 4.43
CA LEU A 540 12.87 -34.62 3.13
C LEU A 540 12.66 -33.46 2.17
N ASP A 541 13.04 -33.61 0.90
CA ASP A 541 12.88 -32.58 -0.13
C ASP A 541 12.32 -33.15 -1.45
N GLY A 542 12.16 -32.27 -2.46
CA GLY A 542 11.63 -32.64 -3.77
C GLY A 542 10.15 -33.01 -3.76
N LEU A 543 9.39 -32.54 -2.76
CA LEU A 543 7.96 -32.82 -2.64
C LEU A 543 7.13 -31.83 -3.48
N PRO A 544 6.13 -32.30 -4.24
CA PRO A 544 5.29 -31.42 -5.05
C PRO A 544 4.19 -30.76 -4.21
N PHE A 545 4.36 -29.48 -3.87
CA PHE A 545 3.38 -28.67 -3.13
C PHE A 545 2.82 -29.38 -1.88
N PRO A 546 3.68 -29.78 -0.91
CA PRO A 546 3.24 -30.43 0.31
C PRO A 546 2.40 -29.47 1.17
N THR A 547 1.41 -30.03 1.86
CA THR A 547 0.36 -29.26 2.55
C THR A 547 0.19 -29.62 4.03
N GLY A 548 0.83 -30.68 4.51
CA GLY A 548 0.69 -31.11 5.90
C GLY A 548 1.77 -32.08 6.34
N VAL A 549 2.17 -31.96 7.61
CA VAL A 549 3.07 -32.90 8.30
C VAL A 549 2.42 -33.31 9.62
N THR A 550 2.53 -34.59 9.98
CA THR A 550 2.05 -35.09 11.27
C THR A 550 2.98 -36.18 11.76
N VAL A 551 3.54 -36.00 12.96
CA VAL A 551 4.42 -37.01 13.56
C VAL A 551 3.67 -38.31 13.72
N TRP A 552 4.27 -39.43 13.34
CA TRP A 552 3.69 -40.77 13.43
C TRP A 552 4.78 -41.79 13.72
N ARG A 553 4.64 -42.55 14.82
CA ARG A 553 5.61 -43.57 15.24
C ARG A 553 7.03 -42.97 15.34
N LYS A 554 7.96 -43.44 14.49
CA LYS A 554 9.36 -43.03 14.44
C LYS A 554 9.64 -41.94 13.40
N GLY A 555 8.63 -41.54 12.64
CA GLY A 555 8.76 -40.62 11.53
C GLY A 555 7.57 -39.67 11.41
N VAL A 556 7.21 -39.33 10.17
CA VAL A 556 6.12 -38.40 9.85
C VAL A 556 5.24 -38.92 8.73
N LEU A 557 3.96 -38.57 8.81
CA LEU A 557 3.02 -38.60 7.69
C LEU A 557 3.09 -37.26 6.96
N VAL A 558 3.14 -37.31 5.64
CA VAL A 558 3.26 -36.12 4.77
C VAL A 558 2.13 -36.11 3.76
N CYS A 559 1.34 -35.03 3.74
CA CYS A 559 0.39 -34.76 2.68
C CYS A 559 1.09 -34.06 1.52
N ALA A 560 1.23 -34.76 0.38
CA ALA A 560 1.81 -34.23 -0.84
C ALA A 560 1.07 -34.83 -2.05
N ALA A 561 -0.09 -34.27 -2.38
CA ALA A 561 -0.96 -34.79 -3.44
C ALA A 561 -0.16 -35.09 -4.73
N PRO A 562 -0.32 -36.28 -5.35
CA PRO A 562 -1.45 -37.20 -5.16
C PRO A 562 -1.32 -38.17 -3.98
N ASP A 563 -0.29 -38.05 -3.14
CA ASP A 563 0.06 -39.06 -2.14
C ASP A 563 -0.03 -38.55 -0.69
N ILE A 564 -0.29 -39.49 0.22
CA ILE A 564 0.09 -39.41 1.63
C ILE A 564 1.25 -40.39 1.85
N LEU A 565 2.38 -39.86 2.30
CA LEU A 565 3.62 -40.60 2.50
C LEU A 565 3.88 -40.86 3.98
N TYR A 566 4.55 -41.96 4.30
CA TYR A 566 5.31 -42.14 5.54
C TYR A 566 6.80 -41.94 5.25
N ALA A 567 7.48 -41.15 6.08
CA ALA A 567 8.91 -40.94 6.00
C ALA A 567 9.55 -41.09 7.38
N GLU A 568 10.67 -41.80 7.46
CA GLU A 568 11.40 -42.13 8.70
C GLU A 568 12.90 -42.05 8.45
N ASP A 569 13.65 -41.64 9.47
CA ASP A 569 15.11 -41.69 9.56
C ASP A 569 15.49 -42.85 10.50
N THR A 570 16.11 -43.89 9.96
CA THR A 570 16.46 -45.12 10.70
C THR A 570 17.90 -45.15 11.20
N ASP A 571 18.78 -44.28 10.70
CA ASP A 571 20.21 -44.26 11.06
C ASP A 571 20.62 -43.03 11.89
N GLY A 572 19.73 -42.05 12.04
CA GLY A 572 19.89 -40.88 12.87
C GLY A 572 20.66 -39.73 12.21
N ASP A 573 20.87 -39.74 10.89
CA ASP A 573 21.57 -38.67 10.17
C ASP A 573 20.72 -37.39 9.97
N GLY A 574 19.44 -37.45 10.35
CA GLY A 574 18.47 -36.36 10.23
C GLY A 574 17.77 -36.30 8.87
N ARG A 575 17.94 -37.30 8.00
CA ARG A 575 17.30 -37.41 6.69
C ARG A 575 16.47 -38.68 6.60
N ALA A 576 15.35 -38.59 5.88
CA ALA A 576 14.52 -39.75 5.65
C ALA A 576 15.21 -40.73 4.67
N ASP A 577 15.61 -41.89 5.16
CA ASP A 577 16.06 -43.04 4.36
C ASP A 577 14.87 -43.95 3.97
N ILE A 578 13.81 -43.94 4.76
CA ILE A 578 12.53 -44.57 4.41
C ILE A 578 11.58 -43.53 3.82
N ARG A 579 11.05 -43.82 2.64
CA ARG A 579 9.93 -43.10 2.03
C ARG A 579 8.94 -44.09 1.43
N ARG A 580 7.74 -44.20 2.02
CA ARG A 580 6.69 -45.13 1.58
C ARG A 580 5.40 -44.39 1.26
N VAL A 581 4.85 -44.59 0.07
CA VAL A 581 3.49 -44.15 -0.26
C VAL A 581 2.51 -45.04 0.50
N LEU A 582 1.67 -44.45 1.35
CA LEU A 582 0.62 -45.18 2.07
C LEU A 582 -0.71 -45.13 1.32
N PHE A 583 -1.07 -43.93 0.83
CA PHE A 583 -2.32 -43.70 0.11
C PHE A 583 -2.05 -42.80 -1.09
N SER A 584 -2.65 -43.11 -2.23
CA SER A 584 -2.47 -42.35 -3.48
C SER A 584 -3.80 -42.11 -4.18
N GLY A 585 -3.85 -41.13 -5.08
CA GLY A 585 -5.03 -40.80 -5.88
C GLY A 585 -5.79 -39.55 -5.43
N PHE A 586 -5.21 -38.75 -4.53
CA PHE A 586 -5.73 -37.43 -4.17
C PHE A 586 -5.60 -36.46 -5.35
N ALA A 587 -6.59 -35.60 -5.54
CA ALA A 587 -6.55 -34.62 -6.62
C ALA A 587 -5.39 -33.63 -6.47
N THR A 588 -4.73 -33.32 -7.59
CA THR A 588 -3.63 -32.37 -7.69
C THR A 588 -4.06 -31.03 -8.29
N THR A 589 -5.25 -30.97 -8.89
CA THR A 589 -5.82 -29.75 -9.44
C THR A 589 -6.19 -28.78 -8.31
N ASN A 590 -5.88 -27.49 -8.48
CA ASN A 590 -6.04 -26.45 -7.46
C ASN A 590 -5.24 -26.70 -6.18
N TYR A 591 -4.07 -26.06 -6.08
CA TYR A 591 -3.15 -26.14 -4.94
C TYR A 591 -3.73 -25.67 -3.59
N GLN A 592 -4.79 -24.85 -3.57
CA GLN A 592 -5.41 -24.35 -2.34
C GLN A 592 -6.44 -25.32 -1.76
N ALA A 593 -6.70 -26.41 -2.47
CA ALA A 593 -7.84 -27.31 -2.31
C ALA A 593 -7.41 -28.79 -2.27
N ARG A 594 -6.21 -29.05 -1.75
CA ARG A 594 -5.60 -30.39 -1.68
C ARG A 594 -5.76 -31.00 -0.29
N VAL A 595 -5.55 -32.33 -0.20
CA VAL A 595 -5.51 -33.08 1.06
C VAL A 595 -4.61 -32.41 2.08
N ASN A 596 -5.06 -32.26 3.33
CA ASN A 596 -4.30 -31.57 4.38
C ASN A 596 -4.82 -31.90 5.80
N SER A 597 -4.21 -31.27 6.81
CA SER A 597 -4.68 -31.25 8.21
C SER A 597 -4.96 -32.64 8.81
N LEU A 598 -3.96 -33.52 8.80
CA LEU A 598 -4.08 -34.80 9.49
C LEU A 598 -4.15 -34.56 11.02
N ALA A 599 -5.04 -35.28 11.69
CA ALA A 599 -5.27 -35.15 13.12
C ALA A 599 -5.65 -36.50 13.77
N TYR A 600 -5.16 -36.73 14.99
CA TYR A 600 -5.46 -37.92 15.76
C TYR A 600 -6.91 -37.95 16.26
N GLY A 601 -7.64 -39.00 15.92
CA GLY A 601 -8.95 -39.30 16.47
C GLY A 601 -8.88 -40.02 17.82
N LEU A 602 -9.97 -39.98 18.59
CA LEU A 602 -10.13 -40.75 19.83
C LEU A 602 -10.33 -42.25 19.56
N ASP A 603 -10.58 -42.62 18.30
CA ASP A 603 -10.77 -43.98 17.80
C ASP A 603 -9.44 -44.67 17.43
N GLY A 604 -8.30 -43.99 17.61
CA GLY A 604 -6.98 -44.50 17.22
C GLY A 604 -6.69 -44.40 15.71
N TRP A 605 -7.54 -43.71 14.94
CA TRP A 605 -7.34 -43.45 13.52
C TRP A 605 -6.82 -42.02 13.28
N VAL A 606 -6.25 -41.78 12.10
CA VAL A 606 -5.85 -40.44 11.65
C VAL A 606 -6.94 -39.91 10.71
N HIS A 607 -7.47 -38.73 11.02
CA HIS A 607 -8.53 -38.08 10.25
C HIS A 607 -7.92 -36.94 9.42
N GLY A 608 -8.47 -36.64 8.25
CA GLY A 608 -7.92 -35.62 7.35
C GLY A 608 -8.98 -34.88 6.53
N ALA A 609 -8.60 -33.69 6.07
CA ALA A 609 -9.40 -32.88 5.16
C ALA A 609 -9.15 -33.30 3.71
N ASN A 610 -10.21 -33.43 2.91
CA ASN A 610 -10.10 -33.72 1.48
C ASN A 610 -9.58 -32.51 0.67
N GLY A 611 -9.95 -31.29 1.07
CA GLY A 611 -9.51 -30.07 0.37
C GLY A 611 -10.48 -29.56 -0.70
N LEU A 612 -11.64 -30.20 -0.90
CA LEU A 612 -12.76 -29.85 -1.81
C LEU A 612 -12.85 -30.67 -3.11
N ILE A 613 -11.72 -31.09 -3.70
CA ILE A 613 -11.74 -31.63 -5.07
C ILE A 613 -12.07 -33.13 -5.12
N GLY A 614 -11.58 -33.92 -4.16
CA GLY A 614 -11.78 -35.37 -4.11
C GLY A 614 -10.60 -36.17 -4.63
N GLY A 615 -10.88 -37.40 -5.08
CA GLY A 615 -9.90 -38.37 -5.51
C GLY A 615 -10.45 -39.79 -5.40
N SER A 616 -9.81 -40.74 -6.10
CA SER A 616 -10.08 -42.17 -5.97
C SER A 616 -8.88 -42.80 -5.30
N ILE A 617 -9.02 -43.11 -4.01
CA ILE A 617 -7.90 -43.41 -3.14
C ILE A 617 -7.55 -44.89 -3.18
N ALA A 618 -6.30 -45.19 -3.51
CA ALA A 618 -5.69 -46.51 -3.41
C ALA A 618 -4.87 -46.61 -2.12
N SER A 619 -4.98 -47.75 -1.43
CA SER A 619 -4.19 -48.08 -0.24
C SER A 619 -2.98 -48.94 -0.60
N PHE A 620 -1.86 -48.76 0.10
CA PHE A 620 -0.68 -49.61 -0.02
C PHE A 620 -0.95 -51.08 0.32
N ALA A 621 -1.98 -51.35 1.14
CA ALA A 621 -2.39 -52.71 1.49
C ALA A 621 -3.23 -53.40 0.40
N GLY A 622 -3.51 -52.70 -0.71
CA GLY A 622 -4.46 -53.15 -1.73
C GLY A 622 -5.93 -52.92 -1.31
N GLY A 623 -6.86 -53.44 -2.11
CA GLY A 623 -8.31 -53.29 -1.89
C GLY A 623 -9.00 -52.42 -2.95
N GLU A 624 -10.28 -52.14 -2.72
CA GLU A 624 -11.09 -51.31 -3.62
C GLU A 624 -10.71 -49.83 -3.52
N LEU A 625 -10.80 -49.12 -4.66
CA LEU A 625 -10.60 -47.68 -4.70
C LEU A 625 -11.72 -46.96 -3.96
N VAL A 626 -11.37 -46.03 -3.08
CA VAL A 626 -12.34 -45.25 -2.30
C VAL A 626 -12.53 -43.86 -2.92
N ASP A 627 -13.71 -43.56 -3.46
CA ASP A 627 -14.04 -42.21 -3.93
C ASP A 627 -14.36 -41.28 -2.76
N ILE A 628 -13.56 -40.24 -2.56
CA ILE A 628 -13.73 -39.27 -1.46
C ILE A 628 -14.42 -37.98 -1.91
N ARG A 629 -14.96 -37.88 -3.14
CA ARG A 629 -15.66 -36.66 -3.60
C ARG A 629 -16.75 -36.25 -2.62
N GLY A 630 -16.72 -34.97 -2.22
CA GLY A 630 -17.70 -34.40 -1.28
C GLY A 630 -17.58 -34.89 0.17
N ARG A 631 -16.57 -35.69 0.49
CA ARG A 631 -16.39 -36.32 1.81
C ARG A 631 -14.97 -36.06 2.34
N ASP A 632 -14.83 -36.05 3.65
CA ASP A 632 -13.52 -36.11 4.30
C ASP A 632 -13.14 -37.58 4.53
N PHE A 633 -12.04 -37.87 5.23
CA PHE A 633 -11.60 -39.25 5.42
C PHE A 633 -10.93 -39.50 6.77
N ARG A 634 -10.88 -40.78 7.15
CA ARG A 634 -9.94 -41.32 8.12
C ARG A 634 -9.14 -42.47 7.52
N LEU A 635 -7.93 -42.64 8.01
CA LEU A 635 -7.01 -43.68 7.60
C LEU A 635 -6.32 -44.30 8.81
N ASN A 636 -5.92 -45.55 8.65
CA ASN A 636 -5.05 -46.26 9.57
C ASN A 636 -3.70 -46.48 8.86
N PRO A 637 -2.64 -45.75 9.23
CA PRO A 637 -1.35 -45.82 8.55
C PRO A 637 -0.65 -47.17 8.64
N ASP A 638 -0.94 -47.94 9.69
CA ASP A 638 -0.28 -49.21 9.97
C ASP A 638 -0.93 -50.39 9.21
N THR A 639 -2.25 -50.37 9.05
CA THR A 639 -3.02 -51.45 8.40
C THR A 639 -3.40 -51.16 6.95
N GLY A 640 -3.35 -49.90 6.53
CA GLY A 640 -3.83 -49.47 5.20
C GLY A 640 -5.35 -49.32 5.11
N ALA A 641 -6.10 -49.44 6.21
CA ALA A 641 -7.53 -49.21 6.19
C ALA A 641 -7.85 -47.73 5.93
N PHE A 642 -8.88 -47.46 5.12
CA PHE A 642 -9.28 -46.12 4.70
C PHE A 642 -10.79 -46.00 4.60
N GLU A 643 -11.37 -44.94 5.17
CA GLU A 643 -12.81 -44.75 5.20
C GLU A 643 -13.21 -43.29 4.97
N THR A 644 -14.35 -43.08 4.31
CA THR A 644 -14.94 -41.75 4.17
C THR A 644 -15.61 -41.28 5.45
N LEU A 645 -15.59 -39.96 5.67
CA LEU A 645 -16.22 -39.24 6.77
C LEU A 645 -17.15 -38.15 6.23
N ALA A 646 -18.03 -37.67 7.12
CA ALA A 646 -18.84 -36.50 6.86
C ALA A 646 -17.94 -35.28 6.69
N GLY A 647 -18.12 -34.58 5.58
CA GLY A 647 -17.30 -33.49 5.07
C GLY A 647 -18.09 -32.75 4.00
N LEU A 648 -17.69 -31.58 3.55
CA LEU A 648 -16.39 -31.37 2.91
C LEU A 648 -15.58 -30.26 3.62
N THR A 649 -14.39 -30.57 4.13
CA THR A 649 -13.47 -29.59 4.73
C THR A 649 -12.45 -29.14 3.68
N GLN A 650 -12.25 -27.84 3.51
CA GLN A 650 -11.16 -27.32 2.69
C GLN A 650 -9.86 -27.27 3.49
N HIS A 651 -9.90 -26.74 4.72
CA HIS A 651 -8.74 -26.61 5.62
C HIS A 651 -9.11 -26.89 7.08
N GLY A 652 -8.15 -27.38 7.86
CA GLY A 652 -8.23 -27.47 9.31
C GLY A 652 -9.26 -28.46 9.84
N ARG A 653 -9.16 -29.75 9.46
CA ARG A 653 -9.97 -30.81 10.08
C ARG A 653 -9.47 -31.08 11.50
N VAL A 654 -10.17 -30.54 12.50
CA VAL A 654 -9.76 -30.58 13.92
C VAL A 654 -10.88 -31.07 14.82
N ARG A 655 -10.53 -31.50 16.04
CA ARG A 655 -11.49 -31.95 17.05
C ARG A 655 -11.33 -31.26 18.39
N ASP A 656 -12.41 -31.23 19.16
CA ASP A 656 -12.36 -30.91 20.59
C ASP A 656 -11.98 -32.14 21.44
N ASP A 657 -12.01 -31.99 22.76
CA ASP A 657 -11.72 -33.07 23.72
C ASP A 657 -12.78 -34.19 23.72
N TRP A 658 -13.98 -33.93 23.19
CA TRP A 658 -15.13 -34.83 23.22
C TRP A 658 -15.34 -35.59 21.90
N GLY A 659 -14.47 -35.37 20.90
CA GLY A 659 -14.55 -36.04 19.61
C GLY A 659 -15.48 -35.37 18.60
N ASN A 660 -15.91 -34.13 18.86
CA ASN A 660 -16.64 -33.33 17.89
C ASN A 660 -15.67 -32.80 16.83
N TRP A 661 -16.00 -32.96 15.55
CA TRP A 661 -15.13 -32.60 14.44
C TRP A 661 -15.57 -31.32 13.74
N PHE A 662 -14.58 -30.49 13.41
CA PHE A 662 -14.77 -29.17 12.81
C PHE A 662 -13.86 -28.97 11.60
N GLY A 663 -14.22 -28.00 10.76
CA GLY A 663 -13.48 -27.62 9.57
C GLY A 663 -13.83 -26.20 9.12
N CYS A 664 -13.02 -25.63 8.22
CA CYS A 664 -13.29 -24.35 7.59
C CYS A 664 -13.12 -24.40 6.06
N ASP A 665 -13.62 -23.35 5.41
CA ASP A 665 -13.43 -23.07 3.98
C ASP A 665 -13.18 -21.58 3.75
N ASN A 666 -12.81 -21.21 2.52
CA ASN A 666 -12.47 -19.83 2.16
C ASN A 666 -13.54 -18.79 2.56
N GLY A 667 -14.82 -19.17 2.60
CA GLY A 667 -15.94 -18.29 2.89
C GLY A 667 -16.66 -18.58 4.20
N THR A 668 -16.29 -19.63 4.93
CA THR A 668 -16.96 -20.07 6.16
C THR A 668 -15.95 -20.42 7.21
N LEU A 669 -15.91 -19.59 8.26
CA LEU A 669 -14.91 -19.66 9.33
C LEU A 669 -14.92 -20.97 10.12
N LEU A 670 -16.11 -21.56 10.35
CA LEU A 670 -16.24 -22.72 11.21
C LEU A 670 -17.50 -23.53 10.89
N ARG A 671 -17.31 -24.81 10.62
CA ARG A 671 -18.36 -25.83 10.47
C ARG A 671 -18.14 -26.94 11.48
N HIS A 672 -19.23 -27.45 12.02
CA HIS A 672 -19.27 -28.68 12.80
C HIS A 672 -19.82 -29.82 11.93
N TYR A 673 -19.32 -31.04 12.09
CA TYR A 673 -19.76 -32.22 11.34
C TYR A 673 -20.44 -33.24 12.28
N PRO A 674 -21.70 -33.00 12.69
CA PRO A 674 -22.38 -33.81 13.69
C PRO A 674 -22.84 -35.19 13.19
N LEU A 675 -22.93 -35.40 11.88
CA LEU A 675 -23.41 -36.66 11.30
C LEU A 675 -22.25 -37.62 11.05
N THR A 676 -22.42 -38.89 11.41
CA THR A 676 -21.45 -39.93 11.06
C THR A 676 -21.79 -40.55 9.70
N ASP A 677 -20.87 -40.45 8.74
CA ASP A 677 -21.03 -40.96 7.38
C ASP A 677 -21.36 -42.46 7.31
N HIS A 678 -20.87 -43.27 8.26
CA HIS A 678 -21.20 -44.69 8.38
C HIS A 678 -22.71 -44.94 8.39
N TYR A 679 -23.50 -44.15 9.15
CA TYR A 679 -24.95 -44.34 9.21
C TYR A 679 -25.65 -43.82 7.95
N LEU A 680 -25.13 -42.75 7.35
CA LEU A 680 -25.70 -42.16 6.13
C LEU A 680 -25.61 -43.12 4.94
N ARG A 681 -24.49 -43.83 4.80
CA ARG A 681 -24.26 -44.76 3.67
C ARG A 681 -25.08 -46.05 3.74
N ARG A 682 -25.62 -46.42 4.91
CA ARG A 682 -26.42 -47.65 5.07
C ARG A 682 -27.76 -47.60 4.34
N ASN A 683 -28.26 -46.40 4.03
CA ASN A 683 -29.46 -46.23 3.21
C ASN A 683 -29.19 -45.21 2.08
N PRO A 684 -28.78 -45.65 0.88
CA PRO A 684 -28.49 -44.75 -0.23
C PRO A 684 -29.73 -44.01 -0.76
N HIS A 685 -30.95 -44.41 -0.36
CA HIS A 685 -32.20 -43.74 -0.74
C HIS A 685 -32.63 -42.67 0.27
N PHE A 686 -31.99 -42.59 1.44
CA PHE A 686 -32.23 -41.52 2.39
C PHE A 686 -31.46 -40.27 1.96
N SER A 687 -32.12 -39.12 1.93
CA SER A 687 -31.50 -37.83 1.65
C SER A 687 -31.24 -37.11 2.98
N PRO A 688 -30.02 -37.23 3.57
CA PRO A 688 -29.74 -36.57 4.84
C PRO A 688 -29.64 -35.05 4.66
N PRO A 689 -29.83 -34.28 5.75
CA PRO A 689 -29.46 -32.87 5.75
C PRO A 689 -27.95 -32.71 5.52
N SER A 690 -27.50 -31.48 5.24
CA SER A 690 -26.08 -31.17 5.03
C SER A 690 -25.22 -31.77 6.15
N PRO A 691 -24.16 -32.54 5.82
CA PRO A 691 -23.28 -33.16 6.82
C PRO A 691 -22.46 -32.14 7.61
N GLY A 692 -22.26 -30.94 7.06
CA GLY A 692 -21.61 -29.81 7.73
C GLY A 692 -22.63 -28.74 8.13
N VAL A 693 -22.59 -28.34 9.40
CA VAL A 693 -23.42 -27.28 9.98
C VAL A 693 -22.52 -26.07 10.29
N PRO A 694 -22.74 -24.89 9.67
CA PRO A 694 -22.03 -23.67 10.06
C PRO A 694 -22.26 -23.38 11.54
N ALA A 695 -21.18 -23.19 12.30
CA ALA A 695 -21.27 -22.86 13.73
C ALA A 695 -21.35 -21.34 13.95
N ALA A 696 -20.67 -20.55 13.12
CA ALA A 696 -20.73 -19.08 13.20
C ALA A 696 -22.01 -18.54 12.53
N THR A 697 -23.12 -18.50 13.28
CA THR A 697 -24.47 -18.21 12.73
C THR A 697 -25.05 -16.85 13.11
N TYR A 698 -24.25 -15.94 13.67
CA TYR A 698 -24.70 -14.58 14.01
C TYR A 698 -24.68 -13.64 12.78
N PRO A 699 -25.46 -12.54 12.78
CA PRO A 699 -25.47 -11.59 11.67
C PRO A 699 -24.06 -11.10 11.31
N ASP A 700 -23.72 -11.13 10.02
CA ASP A 700 -22.43 -10.67 9.48
C ASP A 700 -21.20 -11.42 10.03
N ALA A 701 -21.36 -12.72 10.36
CA ALA A 701 -20.28 -13.57 10.89
C ALA A 701 -19.00 -13.61 10.04
N ASN A 702 -19.11 -13.34 8.74
CA ASN A 702 -17.98 -13.28 7.81
C ASN A 702 -17.30 -11.90 7.74
N ARG A 703 -17.81 -10.86 8.40
CA ARG A 703 -17.12 -9.57 8.47
C ARG A 703 -15.93 -9.65 9.41
N VAL A 704 -14.80 -9.10 9.00
CA VAL A 704 -13.56 -9.00 9.78
C VAL A 704 -13.17 -7.55 10.06
N PHE A 705 -12.33 -7.34 11.07
CA PHE A 705 -11.93 -6.03 11.59
C PHE A 705 -10.40 -5.86 11.60
N PRO A 706 -9.74 -5.78 10.41
CA PRO A 706 -8.30 -5.59 10.31
C PRO A 706 -7.87 -4.20 10.82
N VAL A 707 -6.60 -4.07 11.23
CA VAL A 707 -5.97 -2.76 11.51
C VAL A 707 -5.19 -2.19 10.31
N GLY A 708 -4.81 -3.04 9.35
CA GLY A 708 -4.15 -2.64 8.11
C GLY A 708 -5.15 -2.12 7.07
N GLN A 709 -4.66 -1.37 6.09
CA GLN A 709 -5.46 -0.98 4.94
C GLN A 709 -5.67 -2.21 4.04
N PRO A 710 -6.91 -2.66 3.81
CA PRO A 710 -7.17 -3.78 2.92
C PRO A 710 -6.73 -3.42 1.51
N LEU A 711 -5.97 -4.32 0.87
CA LEU A 711 -5.60 -4.16 -0.53
C LEU A 711 -6.86 -4.35 -1.40
N GLU A 712 -7.14 -3.35 -2.24
CA GLU A 712 -8.31 -3.34 -3.11
C GLU A 712 -8.16 -4.41 -4.19
N ARG A 713 -9.13 -5.33 -4.30
CA ARG A 713 -9.11 -6.37 -5.33
C ARG A 713 -9.94 -5.95 -6.52
N PHE A 714 -9.37 -6.09 -7.72
CA PHE A 714 -10.06 -5.83 -8.99
C PHE A 714 -11.26 -6.74 -9.24
N ASN A 715 -11.30 -7.93 -8.62
CA ASN A 715 -12.23 -8.99 -9.01
C ASN A 715 -13.52 -9.01 -8.18
N ASP A 716 -13.54 -8.37 -7.00
CA ASP A 716 -14.77 -8.28 -6.19
C ASP A 716 -14.72 -7.16 -5.11
N PRO A 717 -15.07 -5.91 -5.45
CA PRO A 717 -15.06 -4.78 -4.52
C PRO A 717 -16.00 -4.95 -3.32
N GLY A 718 -17.00 -5.83 -3.41
CA GLY A 718 -17.99 -6.07 -2.35
C GLY A 718 -17.47 -6.88 -1.15
N HIS A 719 -16.26 -7.43 -1.24
CA HIS A 719 -15.66 -8.32 -0.24
C HIS A 719 -14.65 -7.64 0.69
N ILE A 720 -14.52 -6.30 0.64
CA ILE A 720 -13.69 -5.54 1.58
C ILE A 720 -14.14 -5.84 3.01
N ASN A 721 -13.20 -6.20 3.89
CA ASN A 721 -13.43 -6.56 5.29
C ASN A 721 -14.37 -7.76 5.47
N ARG A 722 -14.36 -8.71 4.54
CA ARG A 722 -15.04 -10.01 4.68
C ARG A 722 -14.06 -11.15 4.48
N VAL A 723 -14.26 -12.25 5.18
CA VAL A 723 -13.44 -13.47 5.04
C VAL A 723 -13.45 -13.93 3.58
N THR A 724 -12.27 -14.15 3.03
CA THR A 724 -12.09 -14.65 1.65
C THR A 724 -11.09 -15.80 1.55
N SER A 725 -10.32 -16.06 2.61
CA SER A 725 -9.35 -17.17 2.66
C SER A 725 -9.24 -17.75 4.06
N GLY A 726 -10.38 -18.07 4.68
CA GLY A 726 -10.40 -18.79 5.95
C GLY A 726 -9.59 -20.09 5.88
N CYS A 727 -8.59 -20.23 6.74
CA CYS A 727 -7.70 -21.40 6.80
C CYS A 727 -7.16 -21.61 8.22
N GLY A 728 -6.30 -22.62 8.40
CA GLY A 728 -5.54 -22.81 9.64
C GLY A 728 -6.38 -22.97 10.90
N LEU A 729 -7.59 -23.54 10.80
CA LEU A 729 -8.49 -23.70 11.94
C LEU A 729 -7.84 -24.55 13.03
N GLY A 730 -7.77 -24.00 14.25
CA GLY A 730 -7.34 -24.69 15.46
C GLY A 730 -8.34 -24.51 16.61
N LEU A 731 -8.53 -25.56 17.42
CA LEU A 731 -9.27 -25.47 18.67
C LEU A 731 -8.29 -25.47 19.84
N TYR A 732 -8.39 -24.47 20.72
CA TYR A 732 -7.51 -24.37 21.87
C TYR A 732 -7.98 -25.30 22.99
N ARG A 733 -7.12 -26.24 23.39
CA ARG A 733 -7.47 -27.33 24.31
C ARG A 733 -6.64 -27.31 25.60
N ASP A 734 -5.94 -26.22 25.88
CA ASP A 734 -5.15 -25.99 27.10
C ASP A 734 -5.76 -24.83 27.92
N ARG A 735 -5.20 -24.51 29.07
CA ARG A 735 -5.60 -23.43 29.99
C ARG A 735 -4.51 -22.37 30.19
N LEU A 736 -3.36 -22.50 29.54
CA LEU A 736 -2.21 -21.59 29.67
C LEU A 736 -2.44 -20.17 29.13
N LEU A 737 -3.30 -19.98 28.12
CA LEU A 737 -3.81 -18.66 27.70
C LEU A 737 -4.82 -18.09 28.70
N GLY A 738 -5.25 -18.89 29.67
CA GLY A 738 -6.34 -18.62 30.59
C GLY A 738 -7.55 -19.51 30.31
N ALA A 739 -8.32 -19.82 31.35
CA ALA A 739 -9.49 -20.70 31.25
C ALA A 739 -10.57 -20.19 30.28
N ASP A 740 -10.61 -18.88 30.02
CA ASP A 740 -11.57 -18.27 29.09
C ASP A 740 -11.34 -18.62 27.61
N PHE A 741 -10.14 -19.09 27.27
CA PHE A 741 -9.78 -19.48 25.90
C PHE A 741 -10.05 -20.96 25.62
N TYR A 742 -10.22 -21.78 26.66
CA TYR A 742 -10.38 -23.22 26.52
C TYR A 742 -11.65 -23.54 25.72
N GLY A 743 -11.48 -24.32 24.64
CA GLY A 743 -12.53 -24.68 23.71
C GLY A 743 -12.78 -23.65 22.59
N ASP A 744 -12.09 -22.52 22.57
CA ASP A 744 -12.27 -21.52 21.52
C ASP A 744 -11.64 -21.94 20.18
N ALA A 745 -12.27 -21.52 19.09
CA ALA A 745 -11.76 -21.68 17.74
C ALA A 745 -10.94 -20.47 17.29
N PHE A 746 -9.82 -20.75 16.63
CA PHE A 746 -8.95 -19.76 16.01
C PHE A 746 -8.84 -20.05 14.52
N VAL A 747 -9.06 -19.04 13.68
CA VAL A 747 -9.08 -19.18 12.21
C VAL A 747 -8.20 -18.13 11.59
N CYS A 748 -7.24 -18.54 10.77
CA CYS A 748 -6.40 -17.64 10.00
C CYS A 748 -7.20 -16.97 8.87
N GLU A 749 -6.92 -15.67 8.67
CA GLU A 749 -7.32 -14.93 7.47
C GLU A 749 -6.08 -14.20 6.93
N PRO A 750 -5.36 -14.80 5.96
CA PRO A 750 -4.14 -14.23 5.41
C PRO A 750 -4.37 -13.00 4.55
N VAL A 751 -5.52 -12.88 3.88
CA VAL A 751 -5.85 -11.75 2.99
C VAL A 751 -5.92 -10.44 3.76
N HIS A 752 -6.51 -10.49 4.95
CA HIS A 752 -6.67 -9.35 5.86
C HIS A 752 -5.63 -9.32 6.99
N ASN A 753 -4.59 -10.15 6.90
CA ASN A 753 -3.43 -10.15 7.80
C ASN A 753 -3.83 -10.35 9.27
N LEU A 754 -4.71 -11.30 9.57
CA LEU A 754 -5.30 -11.46 10.90
C LEU A 754 -5.63 -12.92 11.27
N VAL A 755 -5.89 -13.15 12.55
CA VAL A 755 -6.47 -14.37 13.09
C VAL A 755 -7.73 -13.99 13.87
N ARG A 756 -8.81 -14.73 13.61
CA ARG A 756 -10.09 -14.59 14.28
C ARG A 756 -10.22 -15.60 15.42
N ARG A 757 -10.73 -15.15 16.56
CA ARG A 757 -11.16 -15.98 17.70
C ARG A 757 -12.69 -16.10 17.74
N LEU A 758 -13.21 -17.29 18.02
CA LEU A 758 -14.63 -17.58 18.17
C LEU A 758 -14.88 -18.45 19.41
N LYS A 759 -15.78 -18.02 20.28
CA LYS A 759 -16.26 -18.81 21.42
C LYS A 759 -17.30 -19.82 20.97
N LEU A 760 -17.00 -21.09 21.18
CA LEU A 760 -17.90 -22.20 20.91
C LEU A 760 -18.86 -22.40 22.09
N GLN A 761 -20.14 -22.61 21.77
CA GLN A 761 -21.18 -22.93 22.72
C GLN A 761 -22.03 -24.09 22.17
N PRO A 762 -22.27 -25.15 22.97
CA PRO A 762 -23.19 -26.22 22.59
C PRO A 762 -24.60 -25.68 22.27
N ARG A 763 -25.19 -26.18 21.19
CA ARG A 763 -26.56 -25.87 20.74
C ARG A 763 -27.22 -27.12 20.20
N GLY A 764 -27.93 -27.85 21.07
CA GLY A 764 -28.53 -29.14 20.70
C GLY A 764 -27.45 -30.15 20.30
N VAL A 765 -27.59 -30.76 19.12
CA VAL A 765 -26.62 -31.73 18.55
C VAL A 765 -25.46 -31.06 17.80
N THR A 766 -25.35 -29.74 17.85
CA THR A 766 -24.31 -28.97 17.16
C THR A 766 -23.80 -27.83 18.05
N PHE A 767 -23.03 -26.91 17.47
CA PHE A 767 -22.49 -25.75 18.16
C PHE A 767 -22.93 -24.45 17.49
N SER A 768 -23.07 -23.41 18.30
CA SER A 768 -23.00 -22.02 17.84
C SER A 768 -21.66 -21.42 18.24
N ALA A 769 -21.14 -20.52 17.41
CA ALA A 769 -19.90 -19.81 17.66
C ALA A 769 -20.13 -18.30 17.52
N HIS A 770 -19.56 -17.52 18.42
CA HIS A 770 -19.70 -16.06 18.44
C HIS A 770 -18.36 -15.40 18.79
N ARG A 771 -18.20 -14.11 18.44
CA ARG A 771 -17.05 -13.34 18.91
C ARG A 771 -17.20 -13.08 20.41
N PRO A 772 -16.11 -13.16 21.21
CA PRO A 772 -16.16 -12.81 22.63
C PRO A 772 -16.76 -11.41 22.88
N GLU A 773 -17.56 -11.27 23.95
CA GLU A 773 -18.09 -9.98 24.39
C GLU A 773 -16.94 -9.01 24.75
N GLY A 774 -17.09 -7.73 24.39
CA GLY A 774 -16.08 -6.69 24.62
C GLY A 774 -15.07 -6.48 23.48
N GLU A 775 -15.01 -7.35 22.48
CA GLU A 775 -14.16 -7.16 21.29
C GLU A 775 -14.82 -6.25 20.24
N THR A 776 -14.92 -4.94 20.51
CA THR A 776 -15.56 -3.99 19.57
C THR A 776 -14.74 -3.71 18.30
N ALA A 777 -13.42 -3.89 18.37
CA ALA A 777 -12.40 -3.91 17.31
C ALA A 777 -11.02 -3.70 17.99
N PRO A 778 -9.90 -4.25 17.49
CA PRO A 778 -9.75 -5.09 16.29
C PRO A 778 -9.87 -6.61 16.57
N GLU A 779 -9.55 -7.46 15.58
CA GLU A 779 -9.49 -8.94 15.74
C GLU A 779 -8.45 -9.39 16.79
N PHE A 780 -8.59 -10.65 17.25
CA PHE A 780 -7.73 -11.31 18.24
C PHE A 780 -6.23 -11.13 17.99
N LEU A 781 -5.80 -11.31 16.74
CA LEU A 781 -4.46 -11.00 16.29
C LEU A 781 -4.57 -10.36 14.90
N THR A 782 -3.89 -9.23 14.68
CA THR A 782 -3.97 -8.50 13.41
C THR A 782 -2.69 -7.72 13.13
N SER A 783 -2.32 -7.57 11.86
CA SER A 783 -1.11 -6.87 11.45
C SER A 783 -1.38 -5.72 10.49
N THR A 784 -0.53 -4.69 10.56
CA THR A 784 -0.41 -3.62 9.55
C THR A 784 0.64 -3.94 8.48
N ASP A 785 1.27 -5.11 8.54
CA ASP A 785 2.17 -5.61 7.51
C ASP A 785 1.41 -6.46 6.49
N ASN A 786 1.34 -6.01 5.24
CA ASN A 786 0.67 -6.75 4.16
C ASN A 786 1.34 -8.10 3.84
N TRP A 787 2.58 -8.30 4.30
CA TRP A 787 3.33 -9.56 4.17
C TRP A 787 3.09 -10.55 5.32
N PHE A 788 2.32 -10.16 6.33
CA PHE A 788 1.89 -11.06 7.40
C PHE A 788 0.74 -11.94 6.90
N ARG A 789 1.02 -13.18 6.48
CA ARG A 789 0.03 -14.12 5.94
C ARG A 789 -0.09 -15.36 6.84
N PRO A 790 -0.92 -15.32 7.91
CA PRO A 790 -1.14 -16.48 8.78
C PRO A 790 -1.72 -17.66 7.99
N ALA A 791 -1.13 -18.85 8.15
CA ALA A 791 -1.45 -20.05 7.36
C ALA A 791 -1.97 -21.22 8.21
N GLU A 792 -1.40 -21.46 9.39
CA GLU A 792 -1.84 -22.52 10.32
C GLU A 792 -1.76 -22.07 11.77
N ILE A 793 -2.65 -22.59 12.63
CA ILE A 793 -2.61 -22.43 14.08
C ILE A 793 -2.53 -23.79 14.78
N ARG A 794 -1.58 -23.96 15.71
CA ARG A 794 -1.44 -25.17 16.54
C ARG A 794 -1.11 -24.83 17.98
N THR A 795 -1.63 -25.58 18.95
CA THR A 795 -1.20 -25.51 20.34
C THR A 795 0.11 -26.29 20.51
N GLY A 796 1.13 -25.67 21.12
CA GLY A 796 2.40 -26.33 21.46
C GLY A 796 2.37 -27.02 22.83
N ASP A 797 3.35 -27.90 23.09
CA ASP A 797 3.44 -28.69 24.32
C ASP A 797 4.14 -27.92 25.46
N SER A 798 3.62 -28.04 26.69
CA SER A 798 4.05 -27.26 27.86
C SER A 798 5.05 -27.97 28.80
N HIS A 799 5.58 -29.14 28.42
CA HIS A 799 6.26 -30.06 29.36
C HIS A 799 7.79 -29.91 29.52
N ARG A 800 8.45 -28.83 29.05
CA ARG A 800 9.86 -28.58 29.41
C ARG A 800 9.96 -27.65 30.62
N ALA A 801 10.67 -28.09 31.67
CA ALA A 801 10.77 -27.39 32.95
C ALA A 801 11.52 -26.04 32.79
N GLY A 802 10.83 -24.94 33.10
CA GLY A 802 11.32 -23.55 32.95
C GLY A 802 10.31 -22.64 32.25
N TRP A 803 9.32 -23.25 31.58
CA TRP A 803 8.34 -22.57 30.74
C TRP A 803 7.17 -22.06 31.58
N ARG A 804 7.19 -20.77 31.95
CA ARG A 804 5.98 -20.03 32.40
C ARG A 804 5.32 -19.22 31.29
N SER A 805 5.77 -19.36 30.05
CA SER A 805 5.24 -18.68 28.88
C SER A 805 5.48 -19.57 27.68
N LEU A 806 4.50 -20.40 27.33
CA LEU A 806 4.19 -20.90 25.99
C LEU A 806 3.17 -22.04 26.14
N GLY A 807 1.96 -21.66 26.54
CA GLY A 807 0.78 -22.34 26.03
C GLY A 807 -0.01 -21.30 25.30
N GLY A 808 0.28 -21.16 24.02
CA GLY A 808 -0.37 -20.24 23.10
C GLY A 808 -0.36 -20.85 21.71
N GLY A 809 -1.36 -20.53 20.90
CA GLY A 809 -1.39 -20.98 19.51
C GLY A 809 -0.17 -20.46 18.74
N HIS A 810 0.62 -21.36 18.17
CA HIS A 810 1.67 -21.04 17.19
C HIS A 810 1.00 -20.74 15.87
N VAL A 811 1.36 -19.62 15.24
CA VAL A 811 0.86 -19.24 13.91
C VAL A 811 2.01 -19.30 12.91
N SER A 812 1.88 -20.09 11.84
CA SER A 812 2.85 -20.16 10.75
C SER A 812 2.59 -19.06 9.70
N PHE A 813 3.65 -18.49 9.09
CA PHE A 813 3.55 -17.40 8.11
C PHE A 813 4.38 -17.69 6.85
N SER A 814 3.80 -17.50 5.66
CA SER A 814 4.58 -17.44 4.41
C SER A 814 4.80 -15.99 3.97
N ARG A 815 6.01 -15.70 3.46
CA ARG A 815 6.42 -14.40 2.91
C ARG A 815 6.54 -14.51 1.39
N ARG A 816 5.43 -14.45 0.65
CA ARG A 816 5.52 -14.40 -0.82
C ARG A 816 4.48 -13.53 -1.50
N ALA A 817 4.92 -12.91 -2.60
CA ALA A 817 4.14 -12.05 -3.48
C ALA A 817 2.99 -12.81 -4.16
N PRO A 818 1.85 -12.15 -4.45
CA PRO A 818 0.84 -12.72 -5.33
C PRO A 818 1.42 -12.93 -6.74
N ALA A 819 1.23 -14.12 -7.30
CA ALA A 819 1.70 -14.45 -8.65
C ALA A 819 0.86 -13.73 -9.73
N LEU A 820 1.58 -13.37 -10.78
CA LEU A 820 1.20 -12.58 -11.95
C LEU A 820 0.03 -13.20 -12.73
N ASP A 821 -1.00 -12.40 -12.99
CA ASP A 821 -1.93 -12.66 -14.09
C ASP A 821 -1.23 -12.20 -15.38
N SER A 822 -0.89 -13.15 -16.26
CA SER A 822 -0.31 -12.85 -17.57
C SER A 822 -1.02 -13.65 -18.65
N ALA A 823 -2.22 -13.20 -19.00
CA ALA A 823 -2.77 -13.43 -20.32
C ALA A 823 -2.24 -12.32 -21.24
N GLU A 824 -1.05 -12.50 -21.84
CA GLU A 824 -0.76 -11.92 -23.16
C GLU A 824 0.55 -12.45 -23.80
N THR A 825 0.39 -12.97 -25.02
CA THR A 825 1.37 -13.14 -26.11
C THR A 825 2.42 -14.27 -26.05
N LEU A 826 2.07 -15.40 -26.67
CA LEU A 826 3.02 -16.20 -27.46
C LEU A 826 3.05 -15.66 -28.90
N GLY A 827 4.26 -15.36 -29.40
CA GLY A 827 4.54 -15.43 -30.83
C GLY A 827 5.16 -14.19 -31.49
N LYS A 828 6.46 -13.95 -31.28
CA LYS A 828 7.33 -13.42 -32.34
C LYS A 828 8.59 -14.25 -32.41
N ASN A 829 8.75 -15.02 -33.49
CA ASN A 829 10.06 -15.28 -34.06
C ASN A 829 10.04 -14.95 -35.56
N ARG A 830 11.11 -14.32 -36.00
CA ARG A 830 11.25 -13.57 -37.25
C ARG A 830 12.28 -14.29 -38.14
N ARG A 831 12.09 -14.16 -39.47
CA ARG A 831 13.03 -14.42 -40.59
C ARG A 831 13.18 -15.90 -40.95
N SER A 832 13.04 -16.34 -42.21
CA SER A 832 13.71 -15.84 -43.43
C SER A 832 13.07 -16.43 -44.72
N GLY A 833 13.43 -15.92 -45.92
CA GLY A 833 13.38 -16.68 -47.19
C GLY A 833 12.26 -16.40 -48.20
N ARG A 834 12.60 -15.69 -49.29
CA ARG A 834 11.86 -15.68 -50.58
C ARG A 834 11.86 -17.10 -51.19
N GLN A 835 10.76 -17.55 -51.79
CA GLN A 835 10.64 -17.92 -53.22
C GLN A 835 9.33 -18.63 -53.57
N ARG A 836 8.96 -18.50 -54.85
CA ARG A 836 7.79 -19.02 -55.57
C ARG A 836 7.66 -20.54 -55.49
N SER A 837 6.43 -21.05 -55.44
CA SER A 837 5.85 -22.07 -56.36
C SER A 837 4.50 -22.62 -55.87
N ARG A 838 3.48 -22.54 -56.73
CA ARG A 838 2.42 -23.57 -56.87
C ARG A 838 3.00 -24.70 -57.76
N PRO A 839 2.47 -25.95 -57.88
CA PRO A 839 1.05 -26.33 -57.72
C PRO A 839 0.76 -27.77 -57.18
N HIS A 840 -0.55 -28.06 -57.10
CA HIS A 840 -1.26 -29.33 -57.40
C HIS A 840 -1.71 -30.35 -56.32
N LEU A 841 -3.03 -30.61 -56.44
CA LEU A 841 -3.77 -31.90 -56.43
C LEU A 841 -4.61 -32.31 -55.20
N SER A 842 -5.93 -32.06 -55.35
CA SER A 842 -7.01 -33.07 -55.41
C SER A 842 -7.40 -33.85 -54.14
N ARG A 843 -8.61 -33.56 -53.62
CA ARG A 843 -9.79 -34.45 -53.81
C ARG A 843 -11.11 -33.72 -53.47
N ALA A 844 -12.17 -34.17 -54.12
CA ALA A 844 -13.40 -33.46 -54.43
C ALA A 844 -14.66 -34.04 -53.74
N ALA A 845 -15.78 -33.38 -54.04
CA ALA A 845 -17.21 -33.73 -53.89
C ALA A 845 -17.92 -33.16 -52.64
N GLY A 846 -19.03 -32.42 -52.74
CA GLY A 846 -19.81 -31.98 -53.90
C GLY A 846 -21.16 -31.35 -53.50
N ARG A 847 -21.80 -30.71 -54.52
CA ARG A 847 -23.16 -30.10 -54.64
C ARG A 847 -23.26 -28.59 -54.33
N GLN A 848 -23.30 -27.66 -55.31
CA GLN A 848 -24.35 -27.30 -56.33
C GLN A 848 -25.68 -26.89 -55.67
N GLU A 849 -26.39 -25.79 -55.96
CA GLU A 849 -26.55 -24.79 -57.04
C GLU A 849 -27.16 -23.52 -56.38
N GLY A 850 -27.01 -22.25 -56.80
CA GLY A 850 -27.36 -21.61 -58.07
C GLY A 850 -28.40 -20.47 -57.82
N PRO A 851 -28.45 -19.37 -58.61
CA PRO A 851 -28.81 -18.02 -58.11
C PRO A 851 -29.98 -17.29 -58.82
N ALA A 852 -30.30 -16.08 -58.32
CA ALA A 852 -30.57 -14.83 -59.08
C ALA A 852 -31.99 -14.19 -59.12
N ARG A 853 -31.95 -12.84 -59.25
CA ARG A 853 -32.92 -11.86 -59.83
C ARG A 853 -34.00 -11.27 -58.88
N SER A 854 -34.54 -10.05 -59.03
CA SER A 854 -34.08 -8.68 -59.39
C SER A 854 -35.34 -7.78 -59.56
N ARG A 855 -35.55 -6.78 -58.68
CA ARG A 855 -36.24 -5.43 -58.88
C ARG A 855 -37.70 -5.40 -59.44
N PRO A 856 -38.43 -4.24 -59.59
CA PRO A 856 -38.50 -2.92 -58.88
C PRO A 856 -39.93 -2.24 -58.71
N HIS A 857 -40.00 -1.13 -57.92
CA HIS A 857 -40.84 0.12 -58.02
C HIS A 857 -42.42 0.10 -57.96
N PRO A 858 -43.17 1.24 -57.86
CA PRO A 858 -43.05 2.51 -57.10
C PRO A 858 -44.40 3.08 -56.50
N ALA A 859 -44.30 4.32 -55.98
CA ALA A 859 -45.22 5.25 -55.29
C ALA A 859 -46.64 5.60 -55.83
N GLN A 860 -47.50 6.21 -54.97
CA GLN A 860 -48.31 7.45 -55.18
C GLN A 860 -49.02 7.91 -53.86
N ARG A 861 -48.86 9.17 -53.39
CA ARG A 861 -49.78 10.37 -53.40
C ARG A 861 -51.10 10.22 -52.58
N SER A 862 -51.72 11.20 -51.89
CA SER A 862 -51.50 12.60 -51.50
C SER A 862 -52.76 13.16 -50.76
N ARG A 863 -52.62 14.28 -49.99
CA ARG A 863 -53.55 15.45 -49.79
C ARG A 863 -54.23 15.74 -48.41
N LEU A 864 -53.87 16.94 -47.89
CA LEU A 864 -54.67 18.17 -47.55
C LEU A 864 -55.30 18.47 -46.18
N GLY A 865 -55.08 19.73 -45.74
CA GLY A 865 -55.96 20.60 -44.89
C GLY A 865 -55.25 21.24 -43.66
N GLN A 866 -54.54 22.38 -43.73
CA GLN A 866 -54.91 23.83 -43.62
C GLN A 866 -55.48 24.35 -42.27
N GLY A 867 -54.90 25.45 -41.75
CA GLY A 867 -55.55 26.41 -40.83
C GLY A 867 -54.62 27.25 -39.89
N ALA A 868 -54.40 28.54 -40.21
CA ALA A 868 -53.76 29.61 -39.40
C ALA A 868 -54.74 30.21 -38.34
N GLY A 869 -54.45 31.09 -37.35
CA GLY A 869 -53.31 31.91 -36.90
C GLY A 869 -53.75 32.87 -35.74
N VAL A 870 -52.86 33.78 -35.33
CA VAL A 870 -53.10 35.14 -34.73
C VAL A 870 -53.28 35.34 -33.18
N ALA A 871 -52.22 35.91 -32.58
CA ALA A 871 -52.08 37.14 -31.74
C ALA A 871 -52.69 37.39 -30.32
N GLN A 872 -51.76 37.87 -29.45
CA GLN A 872 -51.79 39.06 -28.55
C GLN A 872 -52.38 39.08 -27.11
N ARG A 873 -51.45 39.45 -26.18
CA ARG A 873 -51.50 40.42 -25.04
C ARG A 873 -52.55 40.27 -23.90
N HIS A 874 -52.08 40.04 -22.66
CA HIS A 874 -51.94 41.02 -21.57
C HIS A 874 -51.75 40.33 -20.18
N ALA A 875 -50.84 40.87 -19.37
CA ALA A 875 -50.69 40.65 -17.91
C ALA A 875 -51.70 41.56 -17.14
N PRO A 876 -51.81 41.62 -15.78
CA PRO A 876 -50.89 41.07 -14.76
C PRO A 876 -51.51 40.60 -13.39
N ARG A 877 -50.59 40.17 -12.50
CA ARG A 877 -50.50 40.41 -11.03
C ARG A 877 -51.05 39.40 -9.99
N THR A 878 -50.11 39.13 -9.05
CA THR A 878 -50.18 38.90 -7.59
C THR A 878 -50.52 37.53 -7.00
N GLY A 879 -49.61 37.07 -6.12
CA GLY A 879 -49.94 36.26 -4.93
C GLY A 879 -49.23 34.91 -4.81
N ALA A 880 -48.09 34.86 -4.13
CA ALA A 880 -47.59 33.65 -3.44
C ALA A 880 -48.28 33.57 -2.03
N PRO A 881 -48.11 32.53 -1.18
CA PRO A 881 -47.23 31.35 -1.28
C PRO A 881 -47.81 30.00 -0.73
N ALA A 882 -46.95 28.96 -0.78
CA ALA A 882 -46.76 27.85 0.17
C ALA A 882 -47.59 26.53 0.09
N ASP A 883 -46.81 25.45 0.05
CA ASP A 883 -46.95 24.10 0.64
C ASP A 883 -48.20 23.22 0.37
N ARG A 884 -47.98 22.09 -0.33
CA ARG A 884 -47.93 20.74 0.28
C ARG A 884 -47.82 19.62 -0.75
N LEU A 885 -47.14 18.56 -0.29
CA LEU A 885 -47.00 17.21 -0.82
C LEU A 885 -48.33 16.56 -1.28
N VAL A 886 -48.25 15.64 -2.26
CA VAL A 886 -48.46 14.17 -2.10
C VAL A 886 -48.74 13.49 -3.46
N SER A 887 -47.92 12.48 -3.79
CA SER A 887 -48.18 11.29 -4.66
C SER A 887 -48.59 11.49 -6.14
N GLY A 888 -48.24 10.63 -7.11
CA GLY A 888 -47.47 9.39 -7.10
C GLY A 888 -47.50 8.68 -8.46
N ARG A 889 -46.70 7.61 -8.53
CA ARG A 889 -46.75 6.41 -9.40
C ARG A 889 -46.34 6.44 -10.89
N GLY A 890 -45.48 5.45 -11.20
CA GLY A 890 -45.33 4.73 -12.48
C GLY A 890 -43.88 4.75 -12.98
N GLY A 891 -43.14 3.66 -13.20
CA GLY A 891 -43.38 2.21 -13.16
C GLY A 891 -42.18 1.47 -13.79
N CYS A 892 -42.15 0.13 -13.66
CA CYS A 892 -41.27 -0.88 -14.30
C CYS A 892 -39.80 -0.98 -13.84
N SER A 893 -39.15 -2.15 -13.69
CA SER A 893 -39.50 -3.54 -14.08
C SER A 893 -38.69 -4.61 -13.31
N ARG A 894 -39.23 -5.84 -13.35
CA ARG A 894 -38.90 -7.10 -12.64
C ARG A 894 -37.55 -7.75 -12.99
N PHE A 895 -36.99 -8.53 -12.05
CA PHE A 895 -36.63 -9.96 -12.24
C PHE A 895 -36.66 -10.69 -10.88
N ALA A 896 -37.08 -11.95 -10.91
CA ALA A 896 -37.60 -12.72 -9.78
C ALA A 896 -36.61 -13.77 -9.23
N SER A 897 -36.64 -14.03 -7.92
CA SER A 897 -36.91 -15.36 -7.33
C SER A 897 -36.87 -15.23 -5.81
N LEU A 898 -37.88 -15.74 -5.10
CA LEU A 898 -37.82 -16.26 -3.72
C LEU A 898 -39.25 -16.64 -3.30
N GLY A 899 -39.52 -17.94 -3.26
CA GLY A 899 -40.67 -18.50 -2.55
C GLY A 899 -40.41 -18.40 -1.05
N SER A 900 -41.33 -17.76 -0.34
CA SER A 900 -41.35 -17.69 1.13
C SER A 900 -42.60 -18.39 1.65
N TYR A 901 -42.41 -19.33 2.56
CA TYR A 901 -43.45 -19.83 3.45
C TYR A 901 -43.56 -18.87 4.63
N ARG A 902 -44.77 -18.34 4.87
CA ARG A 902 -45.20 -17.61 6.07
C ARG A 902 -45.90 -18.57 7.03
N GLN A 903 -45.74 -18.37 8.34
CA GLN A 903 -46.76 -18.29 9.41
C GLN A 903 -46.17 -18.60 10.83
N PRO A 904 -46.88 -18.37 11.99
CA PRO A 904 -46.84 -17.12 12.76
C PRO A 904 -46.62 -17.36 14.29
N ALA A 905 -46.47 -16.30 15.10
CA ALA A 905 -46.71 -16.33 16.56
C ALA A 905 -46.98 -14.88 17.03
N ALA A 906 -48.16 -14.49 17.53
CA ALA A 906 -48.88 -14.88 18.75
C ALA A 906 -48.35 -14.17 20.03
N ASN A 907 -49.32 -13.59 20.76
CA ASN A 907 -49.24 -12.65 21.88
C ASN A 907 -48.70 -13.22 23.19
N ALA A 908 -48.08 -12.36 24.02
CA ALA A 908 -48.28 -12.19 25.48
C ALA A 908 -47.30 -11.09 25.98
N ARG A 909 -47.71 -9.84 26.20
CA ARG A 909 -48.24 -9.19 27.43
C ARG A 909 -47.51 -9.47 28.75
N SER A 910 -47.36 -8.34 29.47
CA SER A 910 -47.09 -8.12 30.91
C SER A 910 -45.62 -7.95 31.29
N SER A 911 -45.21 -7.01 32.16
CA SER A 911 -45.80 -5.76 32.69
C SER A 911 -44.78 -5.18 33.67
N HIS A 912 -44.69 -3.84 33.70
CA HIS A 912 -44.12 -3.02 34.78
C HIS A 912 -42.60 -3.13 34.95
N GLY A 913 -41.81 -2.08 35.14
CA GLY A 913 -42.00 -0.69 35.55
C GLY A 913 -40.59 -0.36 36.07
N GLY A 914 -39.85 0.61 35.57
CA GLY A 914 -40.20 2.01 35.53
C GLY A 914 -39.13 2.74 36.35
N VAL A 915 -38.61 3.82 35.76
CA VAL A 915 -37.91 4.93 36.41
C VAL A 915 -36.47 4.60 36.88
N GLY A 916 -35.41 5.19 36.34
CA GLY A 916 -35.25 6.57 35.88
C GLY A 916 -34.59 7.39 36.99
N GLY A 917 -33.60 8.21 36.67
CA GLY A 917 -33.12 9.22 37.63
C GLY A 917 -31.63 9.48 37.60
N VAL A 918 -31.22 10.13 36.51
CA VAL A 918 -30.01 10.92 36.33
C VAL A 918 -29.76 11.88 37.51
N GLY A 919 -28.49 12.06 37.91
CA GLY A 919 -28.09 13.31 38.55
C GLY A 919 -26.73 13.27 39.28
N PRO A 920 -25.85 14.28 39.13
CA PRO A 920 -24.41 14.04 39.03
C PRO A 920 -23.55 14.84 40.03
N LEU A 921 -22.22 14.71 39.85
CA LEU A 921 -21.15 15.62 40.28
C LEU A 921 -20.75 15.63 41.76
N GLY A 922 -19.45 15.49 42.01
CA GLY A 922 -18.85 15.82 43.30
C GLY A 922 -17.43 15.32 43.46
N GLN A 923 -16.47 16.19 43.18
CA GLN A 923 -15.04 15.93 43.21
C GLN A 923 -14.47 15.59 44.59
N ALA A 924 -13.28 15.00 44.52
CA ALA A 924 -12.10 15.34 45.32
C ALA A 924 -11.85 14.63 46.67
N ARG A 925 -10.80 13.81 46.59
CA ARG A 925 -9.54 13.89 47.35
C ARG A 925 -9.43 13.16 48.71
N ARG A 926 -8.47 12.23 48.63
CA ARG A 926 -7.31 12.03 49.51
C ARG A 926 -7.51 11.23 50.79
N ARG A 927 -6.94 10.01 50.71
CA ARG A 927 -5.75 9.54 51.44
C ARG A 927 -5.70 9.92 52.93
N LEU A 928 -5.66 8.90 53.80
CA LEU A 928 -4.43 8.41 54.44
C LEU A 928 -4.75 7.36 55.50
N GLY A 929 -4.08 6.21 55.40
CA GLY A 929 -3.46 5.45 56.51
C GLY A 929 -4.36 4.94 57.64
N ALA A 930 -3.96 3.94 58.43
CA ALA A 930 -2.87 3.00 58.35
C ALA A 930 -3.19 1.93 59.41
N ARG A 931 -2.85 0.68 59.11
CA ARG A 931 -2.31 -0.35 60.02
C ARG A 931 -2.90 -0.47 61.44
N ARG A 932 -3.40 -1.67 61.78
CA ARG A 932 -2.70 -2.64 62.64
C ARG A 932 -3.45 -3.98 62.75
N ARG A 933 -2.68 -5.05 62.53
CA ARG A 933 -2.85 -6.48 62.86
C ARG A 933 -2.85 -6.70 64.39
N PRO A 934 -2.88 -7.95 64.94
CA PRO A 934 -3.32 -9.27 64.44
C PRO A 934 -4.19 -10.05 65.48
N LEU A 935 -4.51 -11.31 65.18
CA LEU A 935 -4.63 -12.54 66.02
C LEU A 935 -5.65 -13.44 65.29
N GLY A 936 -5.49 -14.74 65.03
CA GLY A 936 -4.53 -15.79 65.35
C GLY A 936 -5.14 -17.11 64.82
N GLY A 937 -4.36 -18.19 64.77
CA GLY A 937 -4.91 -19.56 64.69
C GLY A 937 -4.81 -20.28 63.34
N SER A 938 -3.76 -21.09 63.20
CA SER A 938 -3.80 -22.40 62.48
C SER A 938 -4.44 -23.43 63.43
N PRO A 939 -4.90 -24.65 63.02
CA PRO A 939 -4.16 -25.55 62.11
C PRO A 939 -5.00 -26.47 61.17
N ALA A 940 -4.24 -27.24 60.38
CA ALA A 940 -4.47 -28.64 59.95
C ALA A 940 -4.99 -28.93 58.51
N ARG A 941 -4.01 -29.29 57.66
CA ARG A 941 -3.84 -30.52 56.83
C ARG A 941 -5.05 -31.12 56.07
N HIS A 942 -4.87 -31.20 54.72
CA HIS A 942 -5.05 -32.31 53.75
C HIS A 942 -6.12 -33.42 53.99
N PRO A 943 -6.65 -34.14 52.96
CA PRO A 943 -6.04 -34.47 51.65
C PRO A 943 -7.01 -34.42 50.41
N VAL A 944 -6.48 -34.32 49.18
CA VAL A 944 -6.50 -35.34 48.09
C VAL A 944 -7.90 -35.67 47.55
N GLU A 945 -8.23 -35.15 46.36
CA GLU A 945 -8.25 -35.88 45.07
C GLU A 945 -8.13 -34.88 43.91
#